data_AF-A0A7Z0RX20-F1
#
_entry.id   AF-A0A7Z0RX20-F1
#
_cell.length_a   1.000
_cell.length_b   1.000
_cell.length_c   1.000
_cell.angle_alpha   90.00
_cell.angle_beta   90.00
_cell.angle_gamma   90.00
#
_symmetry.space_group_name_H-M   'P 1'
#
loop_
_entity.id
_entity.type
_entity.pdbx_description
1 polymer ?
#
loop_
_entity_poly.entity_id
_entity_poly.type
_entity_poly.pdbx_seq_one_letter_code
_entity_poly.pdbx_strand_id
1 'polypeptide(L)'
;MPATLNLDSSLIDTLWVLWAAALVFVMQAGFLCLEAGTTRTKNAINVAMKNVADFAIAVSVFWLIGFGIMFGDSLGGAVGTTLFGWQLDASGSWVITVFIFQTMFCATAATIVSGAVAERMPFLAYIWTALWIALIIYPVFGHWAWGGLLGGAAGWLGALGFVDFAGSTVVHSVGGWVALAAVLCIGPRSGRFAHGKPPTAFPSGNLPLAMLGALFMILGWFGFNGGSTLAVTDQIPGILANTVLGAVGGILSGMLMGMRTRRYADVMYAINGAIAGLVAVTASAHVISLPAAFGLGAVSGVLMVLTSEWLLSKRIDDAVGAIPAHLISGIWGTLALPWVADMALLDSGLSRPAQFGIQLLGVVVCGVWSFGSAWLIFRITRRFLPLRVSPDAEKMGLNLAEHGANNELNQLLEHMRQHEQQGDIRQRIEADPFTEVGEIAASYNRVTAALETAVGHTRVMLRNLRDGVITWQADGTLTSLNPGAEQLFNINAASLMGQPVSHLLPGFTLTPGARHEIKRRCDDKRIRYLEIQVSEGASGSASERSGMVRDITERRQLQEQLNRERDLARTTLASIGDGVITCDASGNVTFLNTEAQRLTGWSLKEAMDKPIHVVYQLLEEASGELLSNPARQVLTQLTSVHSTEHCLLVKCDQSYTPIQHSASPIRSRSGITLGAVVVFQDVSLTRQLTEQLSYQVSHDNLTDLLNRRAFESALNALLNRDDGQHVLCYLDLDQFKIVNDTCGHLAGDELLRQVSLKLKSHVRSSDIAARLGGDEFALLLPDCGLDRALVITEALRSDIENYRFAWQEHTFGIGVSIGLVELNAAQPMQLSQALHASDAACYAAKEAGRNRIHCYQPDDHLLLERHGELQWVQRLQNGLDNDAFRLFAQPIKAIYGDAPAYREILLRLEEHGELIAPGSFLPAAERYHFMVRIDRWVIRNTLAWLGDQNRQSSPPTYSLWGINLSGASLSDADFCQDLITKVSTADLPHGTLCFEITESTAIAQLSSVKTLINTLRVYGCRFALDDFGTGLSSFSYLKQLPVDYLKIDGNFIRNVHQDPIDRAMVEAIHSVGKALGIKTIAEFVETQATLDTLHQIGIDYAQGYLLGMPEPLTNMAGNRIRVMPR
;
A
#
# COMPACT_ATOMS: atom_id res chain seq x y z
N MET A 1 32.67 36.57 44.67
CA MET A 1 33.13 35.24 44.23
C MET A 1 31.97 34.28 44.34
N PRO A 2 31.31 33.90 43.25
CA PRO A 2 30.42 32.74 43.27
C PRO A 2 31.25 31.48 42.97
N ALA A 3 30.99 30.42 43.72
CA ALA A 3 31.56 29.10 43.52
C ALA A 3 31.24 28.61 42.10
N THR A 4 32.26 28.47 41.27
CA THR A 4 32.18 27.74 40.01
C THR A 4 31.77 26.31 40.32
N LEU A 5 30.68 25.86 39.70
CA LEU A 5 30.33 24.44 39.57
C LEU A 5 31.52 23.73 38.90
N ASN A 6 32.42 23.16 39.69
CA ASN A 6 33.27 22.06 39.23
C ASN A 6 32.36 20.85 39.07
N LEU A 7 31.60 20.80 37.96
CA LEU A 7 31.17 19.52 37.42
C LEU A 7 32.46 18.73 37.16
N ASP A 8 32.61 17.57 37.79
CA ASP A 8 33.74 16.68 37.55
C ASP A 8 33.87 16.48 36.02
N SER A 9 34.97 16.95 35.44
CA SER A 9 35.19 16.90 33.99
C SER A 9 35.07 15.47 33.44
N SER A 10 35.47 14.48 34.25
CA SER A 10 35.31 13.05 33.98
C SER A 10 33.86 12.60 33.81
N LEU A 11 32.92 13.19 34.55
CA LEU A 11 31.50 12.88 34.43
C LEU A 11 30.91 13.47 33.14
N ILE A 12 31.33 14.68 32.76
CA ILE A 12 30.91 15.32 31.51
C ILE A 12 31.39 14.50 30.31
N ASP A 13 32.65 14.06 30.32
CA ASP A 13 33.21 13.21 29.26
C ASP A 13 32.46 11.88 29.16
N THR A 14 32.15 11.27 30.31
CA THR A 14 31.35 10.04 30.37
C THR A 14 29.95 10.23 29.77
N LEU A 15 29.25 11.31 30.14
CA LEU A 15 27.91 11.62 29.61
C LEU A 15 27.93 11.89 28.11
N TRP A 16 28.95 12.58 27.61
CA TRP A 16 29.13 12.82 26.18
C TRP A 16 29.33 11.52 25.40
N VAL A 17 30.21 10.63 25.86
CA VAL A 17 30.46 9.36 25.18
C VAL A 17 29.22 8.45 25.21
N LEU A 18 28.45 8.45 26.30
CA LEU A 18 27.17 7.72 26.35
C LEU A 18 26.13 8.31 25.39
N TRP A 19 26.03 9.64 25.30
CA TRP A 19 25.16 10.29 24.34
C TRP A 19 25.58 10.01 22.90
N ALA A 20 26.88 10.05 22.62
CA ALA A 20 27.44 9.67 21.34
C ALA A 20 27.14 8.20 21.02
N ALA A 21 27.25 7.28 21.99
CA ALA A 21 26.88 5.87 21.80
C ALA A 21 25.38 5.72 21.47
N ALA A 22 24.49 6.49 22.11
CA ALA A 22 23.07 6.50 21.78
C ALA A 22 22.81 7.02 20.36
N LEU A 23 23.53 8.05 19.92
CA LEU A 23 23.47 8.52 18.52
C LEU A 23 23.98 7.46 17.55
N VAL A 24 25.09 6.77 17.85
CA VAL A 24 25.57 5.67 16.99
C VAL A 24 24.55 4.52 16.94
N PHE A 25 23.85 4.23 18.04
CA PHE A 25 22.77 3.23 18.03
C PHE A 25 21.64 3.58 17.04
N VAL A 26 21.34 4.86 16.81
CA VAL A 26 20.38 5.29 15.77
C VAL A 26 20.81 4.82 14.37
N MET A 27 22.11 4.59 14.12
CA MET A 27 22.59 4.01 12.86
C MET A 27 22.02 2.60 12.62
N GLN A 28 21.71 1.82 13.65
CA GLN A 28 21.08 0.51 13.47
C GLN A 28 19.66 0.64 12.91
N ALA A 29 18.90 1.64 13.35
CA ALA A 29 17.62 1.98 12.71
C ALA A 29 17.84 2.50 11.28
N GLY A 30 18.91 3.26 11.05
CA GLY A 30 19.35 3.68 9.72
C GLY A 30 19.60 2.51 8.76
N PHE A 31 20.37 1.50 9.19
CA PHE A 31 20.68 0.31 8.39
C PHE A 31 19.41 -0.48 8.11
N LEU A 32 18.57 -0.69 9.11
CA LEU A 32 17.29 -1.38 8.95
C LEU A 32 16.42 -0.71 7.88
N CYS A 33 16.21 0.61 7.98
CA CYS A 33 15.42 1.36 7.01
C CYS A 33 16.04 1.35 5.60
N LEU A 34 17.37 1.53 5.52
CA LEU A 34 18.11 1.54 4.27
C LEU A 34 18.04 0.18 3.56
N GLU A 35 18.39 -0.90 4.24
CA GLU A 35 18.45 -2.24 3.66
C GLU A 35 17.05 -2.79 3.37
N ALA A 36 16.06 -2.58 4.25
CA ALA A 36 14.69 -3.00 4.01
C ALA A 36 14.03 -2.19 2.87
N GLY A 37 14.33 -0.90 2.76
CA GLY A 37 13.82 -0.04 1.69
C GLY A 37 14.43 -0.30 0.31
N THR A 38 15.71 -0.68 0.26
CA THR A 38 16.44 -0.96 -0.99
C THR A 38 16.27 -2.39 -1.50
N THR A 39 15.92 -3.33 -0.62
CA THR A 39 15.61 -4.72 -1.00
C THR A 39 14.14 -4.88 -1.41
N ARG A 40 13.81 -5.97 -2.11
CA ARG A 40 12.42 -6.22 -2.52
C ARG A 40 11.56 -6.54 -1.31
N THR A 41 10.30 -6.11 -1.33
CA THR A 41 9.33 -6.25 -0.22
C THR A 41 9.22 -7.67 0.33
N LYS A 42 9.33 -8.69 -0.54
CA LYS A 42 9.33 -10.13 -0.18
C LYS A 42 10.51 -10.58 0.70
N ASN A 43 11.50 -9.71 0.92
CA ASN A 43 12.71 -9.97 1.72
C ASN A 43 12.91 -8.95 2.87
N ALA A 44 12.06 -7.92 2.98
CA ALA A 44 12.25 -6.82 3.93
C ALA A 44 12.26 -7.27 5.40
N ILE A 45 11.41 -8.22 5.80
CA ILE A 45 11.35 -8.75 7.17
C ILE A 45 12.63 -9.52 7.50
N ASN A 46 13.11 -10.36 6.57
CA ASN A 46 14.35 -11.10 6.76
C ASN A 46 15.55 -10.17 6.98
N VAL A 47 15.63 -9.10 6.19
CA VAL A 47 16.69 -8.09 6.31
C VAL A 47 16.58 -7.32 7.64
N ALA A 48 15.37 -6.91 8.04
CA ALA A 48 15.15 -6.26 9.33
C ALA A 48 15.54 -7.17 10.51
N MET A 49 15.17 -8.45 10.46
CA MET A 49 15.54 -9.43 11.49
C MET A 49 17.05 -9.64 11.58
N LYS A 50 17.78 -9.60 10.45
CA LYS A 50 19.25 -9.68 10.43
C LYS A 50 19.89 -8.52 11.18
N ASN A 51 19.43 -7.29 10.93
CA ASN A 51 19.91 -6.10 11.63
C ASN A 51 19.70 -6.20 13.15
N VAL A 52 18.53 -6.67 13.59
CA VAL A 52 18.26 -6.87 15.03
C VAL A 52 19.13 -7.97 15.62
N ALA A 53 19.31 -9.08 14.90
CA ALA A 53 20.15 -10.19 15.32
C ALA A 53 21.63 -9.78 15.41
N ASP A 54 22.12 -8.98 14.47
CA ASP A 54 23.50 -8.45 14.50
C ASP A 54 23.78 -7.70 15.77
N PHE A 55 22.89 -6.79 16.15
CA PHE A 55 23.04 -6.06 17.39
C PHE A 55 23.17 -7.01 18.58
N ALA A 56 22.25 -7.97 18.71
CA ALA A 56 22.27 -8.92 19.83
C ALA A 56 23.55 -9.78 19.86
N ILE A 57 23.97 -10.31 18.70
CA ILE A 57 25.13 -11.21 18.60
C ILE A 57 26.43 -10.43 18.75
N ALA A 58 26.59 -9.33 18.04
CA ALA A 58 27.79 -8.51 18.10
C ALA A 58 28.01 -7.99 19.52
N VAL A 59 26.97 -7.44 20.18
CA VAL A 59 27.06 -6.99 21.58
C VAL A 59 27.47 -8.13 22.50
N SER A 60 26.81 -9.29 22.41
CA SER A 60 27.06 -10.42 23.32
C SER A 60 28.46 -11.01 23.14
N VAL A 61 28.89 -11.22 21.89
CA VAL A 61 30.21 -11.81 21.58
C VAL A 61 31.34 -10.83 21.87
N PHE A 62 31.13 -9.55 21.54
CA PHE A 62 32.10 -8.51 21.82
C PHE A 62 32.27 -8.30 23.32
N TRP A 63 31.19 -8.29 24.10
CA TRP A 63 31.27 -8.27 25.57
C TRP A 63 32.03 -9.47 26.14
N LEU A 64 31.70 -10.69 25.69
CA LEU A 64 32.28 -11.91 26.25
C LEU A 64 33.78 -12.02 25.95
N ILE A 65 34.20 -11.73 24.71
CA ILE A 65 35.57 -11.99 24.22
C ILE A 65 36.15 -10.81 23.44
N GLY A 66 35.39 -10.24 22.50
CA GLY A 66 35.93 -9.29 21.53
C GLY A 66 36.53 -8.01 22.14
N PHE A 67 35.90 -7.43 23.15
CA PHE A 67 36.37 -6.22 23.81
C PHE A 67 37.72 -6.45 24.50
N GLY A 68 37.90 -7.60 25.16
CA GLY A 68 39.18 -7.96 25.78
C GLY A 68 40.29 -8.21 24.77
N ILE A 69 40.00 -8.82 23.62
CA ILE A 69 40.97 -8.95 22.51
C ILE A 69 41.39 -7.56 22.00
N MET A 70 40.45 -6.64 21.90
CA MET A 70 40.67 -5.32 21.30
C MET A 70 41.38 -4.33 22.23
N PHE A 71 40.95 -4.22 23.49
CA PHE A 71 41.39 -3.18 24.42
C PHE A 71 42.04 -3.70 25.71
N GLY A 72 42.09 -5.03 25.91
CA GLY A 72 42.83 -5.61 27.02
C GLY A 72 44.35 -5.39 26.91
N ASP A 73 45.07 -5.75 27.98
CA ASP A 73 46.52 -5.57 28.06
C ASP A 73 47.23 -6.26 26.89
N SER A 74 48.01 -5.47 26.14
CA SER A 74 48.58 -5.91 24.87
C SER A 74 49.72 -6.91 25.06
N LEU A 75 49.56 -8.10 24.50
CA LEU A 75 50.61 -9.11 24.41
C LEU A 75 51.47 -8.84 23.17
N GLY A 76 52.54 -8.07 23.35
CA GLY A 76 53.51 -7.77 22.29
C GLY A 76 52.92 -7.01 21.10
N GLY A 77 51.87 -6.20 21.31
CA GLY A 77 51.18 -5.44 20.27
C GLY A 77 50.17 -6.24 19.44
N ALA A 78 50.06 -7.55 19.66
CA ALA A 78 49.31 -8.45 18.77
C ALA A 78 47.85 -8.67 19.17
N VAL A 79 47.57 -8.92 20.45
CA VAL A 79 46.21 -9.15 20.99
C VAL A 79 46.13 -8.75 22.46
N GLY A 80 44.96 -8.31 22.90
CA GLY A 80 44.66 -8.06 24.32
C GLY A 80 44.42 -9.34 25.12
N THR A 81 44.75 -9.31 26.41
CA THR A 81 44.74 -10.48 27.31
C THR A 81 43.91 -10.32 28.59
N THR A 82 43.25 -9.17 28.77
CA THR A 82 42.41 -8.85 29.94
C THR A 82 41.07 -8.24 29.48
N LEU A 83 40.17 -7.92 30.42
CA LEU A 83 38.83 -7.31 30.15
C LEU A 83 37.85 -8.24 29.43
N PHE A 84 37.91 -9.55 29.69
CA PHE A 84 36.99 -10.54 29.12
C PHE A 84 35.73 -10.71 29.95
N GLY A 85 34.56 -10.53 29.33
CA GLY A 85 33.26 -10.81 29.96
C GLY A 85 33.15 -10.15 31.33
N TRP A 86 32.99 -10.96 32.38
CA TRP A 86 32.58 -10.46 33.71
C TRP A 86 33.74 -9.76 34.41
N GLN A 87 34.96 -9.81 33.84
CA GLN A 87 36.06 -8.97 34.29
C GLN A 87 35.76 -7.47 34.10
N LEU A 88 34.86 -7.11 33.18
CA LEU A 88 34.39 -5.74 32.99
C LEU A 88 33.65 -5.19 34.22
N ASP A 89 32.94 -6.02 34.99
CA ASP A 89 32.21 -5.57 36.19
C ASP A 89 33.16 -5.07 37.29
N ALA A 90 34.39 -5.59 37.30
CA ALA A 90 35.44 -5.16 38.21
C ALA A 90 36.22 -3.94 37.70
N SER A 91 35.89 -3.41 36.52
CA SER A 91 36.54 -2.24 35.91
C SER A 91 35.84 -0.92 36.27
N GLY A 92 36.53 0.21 36.09
CA GLY A 92 35.96 1.53 36.39
C GLY A 92 34.86 1.94 35.40
N SER A 93 33.95 2.81 35.83
CA SER A 93 32.80 3.28 35.01
C SER A 93 33.21 3.79 33.62
N TRP A 94 34.39 4.41 33.50
CA TRP A 94 34.94 4.87 32.22
C TRP A 94 35.14 3.74 31.20
N VAL A 95 35.68 2.59 31.63
CA VAL A 95 35.92 1.43 30.76
C VAL A 95 34.60 0.87 30.23
N ILE A 96 33.57 0.83 31.08
CA ILE A 96 32.22 0.41 30.70
C ILE A 96 31.62 1.38 29.68
N THR A 97 31.80 2.69 29.85
CA THR A 97 31.36 3.71 28.89
C THR A 97 32.01 3.52 27.52
N VAL A 98 33.33 3.30 27.48
CA VAL A 98 34.05 3.02 26.22
C VAL A 98 33.60 1.69 25.61
N PHE A 99 33.34 0.67 26.43
CA PHE A 99 32.77 -0.60 25.96
C PHE A 99 31.44 -0.39 25.25
N ILE A 100 30.50 0.36 25.85
CA ILE A 100 29.19 0.63 25.24
C ILE A 100 29.37 1.34 23.89
N PHE A 101 30.24 2.34 23.83
CA PHE A 101 30.54 3.08 22.60
C PHE A 101 31.15 2.19 21.50
N GLN A 102 32.19 1.42 21.83
CA GLN A 102 32.93 0.58 20.89
C GLN A 102 32.12 -0.64 20.42
N THR A 103 31.18 -1.11 21.24
CA THR A 103 30.26 -2.18 20.84
C THR A 103 29.39 -1.76 19.66
N MET A 104 29.00 -0.49 19.59
CA MET A 104 28.20 0.01 18.46
C MET A 104 29.00 -0.02 17.14
N PHE A 105 30.32 0.15 17.21
CA PHE A 105 31.22 0.12 16.05
C PHE A 105 31.39 -1.33 15.57
N CYS A 106 31.54 -2.27 16.50
CA CYS A 106 31.55 -3.70 16.20
C CYS A 106 30.25 -4.16 15.52
N ALA A 107 29.10 -3.72 16.05
CA ALA A 107 27.80 -4.03 15.45
C ALA A 107 27.68 -3.42 14.05
N THR A 108 28.12 -2.17 13.85
CA THR A 108 28.15 -1.51 12.53
C THR A 108 29.00 -2.29 11.52
N ALA A 109 30.19 -2.77 11.90
CA ALA A 109 31.05 -3.56 11.02
C ALA A 109 30.37 -4.87 10.57
N ALA A 110 29.60 -5.51 11.45
CA ALA A 110 28.82 -6.70 11.11
C ALA A 110 27.66 -6.37 10.16
N THR A 111 26.86 -5.34 10.48
CA THR A 111 25.69 -4.94 9.71
C THR A 111 26.00 -4.59 8.25
N ILE A 112 27.16 -3.98 7.96
CA ILE A 112 27.60 -3.67 6.58
C ILE A 112 27.55 -4.91 5.65
N VAL A 113 27.75 -6.11 6.20
CA VAL A 113 27.71 -7.36 5.44
C VAL A 113 26.28 -7.77 5.08
N SER A 114 25.28 -7.49 5.95
CA SER A 114 23.85 -7.77 5.72
C SER A 114 23.39 -7.20 4.39
N GLY A 115 23.60 -5.90 4.18
CA GLY A 115 23.19 -5.22 2.96
C GLY A 115 23.81 -5.80 1.70
N ALA A 116 25.09 -6.18 1.73
CA ALA A 116 25.76 -6.74 0.56
C ALA A 116 25.15 -8.10 0.14
N VAL A 117 24.89 -8.98 1.12
CA VAL A 117 24.44 -10.37 0.93
C VAL A 117 22.92 -10.56 0.97
N ALA A 118 22.18 -9.46 1.04
CA ALA A 118 20.72 -9.47 1.13
C ALA A 118 20.06 -10.31 0.02
N GLU A 119 18.89 -10.86 0.36
CA GLU A 119 18.03 -11.69 -0.51
C GLU A 119 18.55 -13.09 -0.89
N ARG A 120 19.79 -13.47 -0.53
CA ARG A 120 20.38 -14.76 -0.94
C ARG A 120 21.13 -15.53 0.13
N MET A 121 21.60 -14.88 1.19
CA MET A 121 22.25 -15.56 2.31
C MET A 121 21.22 -16.02 3.35
N PRO A 122 21.28 -17.28 3.80
CA PRO A 122 20.39 -17.77 4.85
C PRO A 122 20.59 -17.04 6.18
N PHE A 123 19.53 -16.87 6.97
CA PHE A 123 19.57 -16.17 8.27
C PHE A 123 20.58 -16.79 9.24
N LEU A 124 20.62 -18.13 9.34
CA LEU A 124 21.57 -18.81 10.24
C LEU A 124 23.03 -18.64 9.80
N ALA A 125 23.29 -18.66 8.49
CA ALA A 125 24.63 -18.41 7.95
C ALA A 125 25.09 -16.98 8.23
N TYR A 126 24.13 -16.04 8.23
CA TYR A 126 24.39 -14.65 8.56
C TYR A 126 24.73 -14.45 10.04
N ILE A 127 23.95 -15.02 10.96
CA ILE A 127 24.27 -15.07 12.41
C ILE A 127 25.69 -15.59 12.66
N TRP A 128 26.06 -16.65 11.94
CA TRP A 128 27.41 -17.21 12.02
C TRP A 128 28.49 -16.23 11.55
N THR A 129 28.18 -15.42 10.54
CA THR A 129 29.10 -14.40 10.02
C THR A 129 29.29 -13.27 11.03
N ALA A 130 28.20 -12.74 11.59
CA ALA A 130 28.23 -11.72 12.63
C ALA A 130 29.05 -12.15 13.86
N LEU A 131 28.90 -13.41 14.28
CA LEU A 131 29.69 -14.00 15.36
C LEU A 131 31.20 -13.91 15.09
N TRP A 132 31.67 -14.32 13.90
CA TRP A 132 33.11 -14.30 13.61
C TRP A 132 33.67 -12.89 13.44
N ILE A 133 32.87 -11.97 12.90
CA ILE A 133 33.24 -10.56 12.82
C ILE A 133 33.49 -10.02 14.24
N ALA A 134 32.54 -10.21 15.15
CA ALA A 134 32.62 -9.72 16.52
C ALA A 134 33.63 -10.47 17.41
N LEU A 135 33.95 -11.72 17.08
CA LEU A 135 34.88 -12.55 17.86
C LEU A 135 36.35 -12.31 17.49
N ILE A 136 36.67 -12.29 16.19
CA ILE A 136 38.07 -12.34 15.73
C ILE A 136 38.38 -11.22 14.74
N ILE A 137 37.58 -11.07 13.69
CA ILE A 137 38.00 -10.26 12.53
C ILE A 137 38.14 -8.79 12.94
N TYR A 138 37.10 -8.22 13.53
CA TYR A 138 37.08 -6.83 13.97
C TYR A 138 37.99 -6.59 15.19
N PRO A 139 37.88 -7.36 16.30
CA PRO A 139 38.71 -7.10 17.49
C PRO A 139 40.21 -7.20 17.28
N VAL A 140 40.70 -8.15 16.47
CA VAL A 140 42.14 -8.34 16.28
C VAL A 140 42.74 -7.18 15.47
N PHE A 141 42.10 -6.78 14.37
CA PHE A 141 42.55 -5.61 13.61
C PHE A 141 42.39 -4.32 14.43
N GLY A 142 41.28 -4.21 15.16
CA GLY A 142 41.02 -3.13 16.11
C GLY A 142 42.12 -3.01 17.17
N HIS A 143 42.63 -4.12 17.70
CA HIS A 143 43.75 -4.12 18.64
C HIS A 143 45.03 -3.56 17.99
N TRP A 144 45.33 -3.96 16.76
CA TRP A 144 46.53 -3.48 16.06
C TRP A 144 46.50 -1.97 15.86
N ALA A 145 45.33 -1.42 15.51
CA ALA A 145 45.17 0.01 15.22
C ALA A 145 44.92 0.88 16.47
N TRP A 146 44.05 0.44 17.38
CA TRP A 146 43.55 1.22 18.53
C TRP A 146 43.86 0.60 19.90
N GLY A 147 44.60 -0.51 19.95
CA GLY A 147 45.10 -1.07 21.21
C GLY A 147 45.90 -0.01 21.97
N GLY A 148 45.72 0.07 23.30
CA GLY A 148 46.32 1.09 24.16
C GLY A 148 45.45 2.32 24.44
N LEU A 149 44.26 2.42 23.83
CA LEU A 149 43.31 3.53 24.04
C LEU A 149 42.86 3.70 25.51
N LEU A 150 42.74 2.60 26.26
CA LEU A 150 42.39 2.60 27.68
C LEU A 150 43.60 2.69 28.61
N GLY A 151 44.79 2.96 28.05
CA GLY A 151 46.08 2.81 28.72
C GLY A 151 46.80 1.51 28.32
N GLY A 152 48.08 1.41 28.65
CA GLY A 152 48.93 0.26 28.29
C GLY A 152 49.71 0.44 26.99
N ALA A 153 50.36 -0.63 26.52
CA ALA A 153 51.13 -0.59 25.29
C ALA A 153 50.22 -0.51 24.06
N ALA A 154 50.57 0.35 23.11
CA ALA A 154 49.83 0.49 21.87
C ALA A 154 49.89 -0.79 21.02
N GLY A 155 48.85 -1.04 20.22
CA GLY A 155 48.90 -2.05 19.17
C GLY A 155 50.07 -1.79 18.22
N TRP A 156 50.63 -2.84 17.61
CA TRP A 156 51.86 -2.68 16.83
C TRP A 156 51.70 -1.72 15.64
N LEU A 157 50.51 -1.66 15.02
CA LEU A 157 50.26 -0.80 13.87
C LEU A 157 50.02 0.66 14.31
N GLY A 158 49.29 0.88 15.40
CA GLY A 158 49.16 2.18 16.06
C GLY A 158 50.51 2.72 16.54
N ALA A 159 51.38 1.86 17.10
CA ALA A 159 52.73 2.20 17.53
C ALA A 159 53.66 2.64 16.38
N LEU A 160 53.40 2.17 15.15
CA LEU A 160 54.09 2.66 13.95
C LEU A 160 53.58 4.04 13.49
N GLY A 161 52.51 4.57 14.08
CA GLY A 161 51.91 5.85 13.71
C GLY A 161 50.72 5.73 12.76
N PHE A 162 50.06 4.57 12.67
CA PHE A 162 48.82 4.44 11.90
C PHE A 162 47.69 5.24 12.55
N VAL A 163 46.98 6.03 11.75
CA VAL A 163 45.89 6.90 12.23
C VAL A 163 44.61 6.59 11.48
N ASP A 164 43.59 6.18 12.22
CA ASP A 164 42.22 6.06 11.74
C ASP A 164 41.30 6.53 12.87
N PHE A 165 40.89 7.80 12.83
CA PHE A 165 40.30 8.47 14.00
C PHE A 165 39.04 7.80 14.54
N ALA A 166 38.08 7.53 13.65
CA ALA A 166 36.79 6.95 14.03
C ALA A 166 36.48 5.63 13.30
N GLY A 167 37.32 5.16 12.36
CA GLY A 167 37.18 3.81 11.80
C GLY A 167 36.81 3.73 10.31
N SER A 168 37.39 4.58 9.46
CA SER A 168 37.26 4.47 8.00
C SER A 168 37.81 3.13 7.49
N THR A 169 38.93 2.67 8.06
CA THR A 169 39.49 1.35 7.81
C THR A 169 39.03 0.33 8.86
N VAL A 170 39.15 0.65 10.15
CA VAL A 170 38.91 -0.29 11.27
C VAL A 170 37.47 -0.80 11.31
N VAL A 171 36.48 0.02 10.94
CA VAL A 171 35.06 -0.38 10.93
C VAL A 171 34.61 -0.63 9.49
N HIS A 172 34.65 0.40 8.64
CA HIS A 172 34.01 0.34 7.33
C HIS A 172 34.78 -0.50 6.31
N SER A 173 36.11 -0.41 6.25
CA SER A 173 36.88 -1.27 5.36
C SER A 173 36.88 -2.73 5.83
N VAL A 174 36.94 -3.00 7.14
CA VAL A 174 36.78 -4.37 7.68
C VAL A 174 35.45 -4.96 7.21
N GLY A 175 34.33 -4.28 7.47
CA GLY A 175 33.00 -4.73 7.02
C GLY A 175 32.92 -4.87 5.50
N GLY A 176 33.50 -3.93 4.74
CA GLY A 176 33.54 -3.96 3.29
C GLY A 176 34.37 -5.10 2.70
N TRP A 177 35.50 -5.47 3.31
CA TRP A 177 36.33 -6.60 2.90
C TRP A 177 35.62 -7.94 3.18
N VAL A 178 34.96 -8.05 4.34
CA VAL A 178 34.16 -9.24 4.67
C VAL A 178 32.97 -9.35 3.72
N ALA A 179 32.29 -8.25 3.41
CA ALA A 179 31.21 -8.20 2.43
C ALA A 179 31.67 -8.66 1.04
N LEU A 180 32.83 -8.18 0.58
CA LEU A 180 33.41 -8.61 -0.70
C LEU A 180 33.71 -10.13 -0.71
N ALA A 181 34.30 -10.67 0.37
CA ALA A 181 34.54 -12.10 0.50
C ALA A 181 33.23 -12.90 0.48
N ALA A 182 32.19 -12.41 1.15
CA ALA A 182 30.88 -13.05 1.21
C ALA A 182 30.20 -13.10 -0.17
N VAL A 183 30.14 -11.96 -0.87
CA VAL A 183 29.52 -11.86 -2.20
C VAL A 183 30.23 -12.75 -3.22
N LEU A 184 31.56 -12.80 -3.19
CA LEU A 184 32.34 -13.68 -4.08
C LEU A 184 32.15 -15.17 -3.78
N CYS A 185 31.96 -15.54 -2.50
CA CYS A 185 31.69 -16.93 -2.11
C CYS A 185 30.26 -17.39 -2.47
N ILE A 186 29.26 -16.52 -2.31
CA ILE A 186 27.83 -16.83 -2.49
C ILE A 186 27.40 -16.72 -3.96
N GLY A 187 28.00 -15.77 -4.69
CA GLY A 187 27.65 -15.45 -6.07
C GLY A 187 26.44 -14.50 -6.20
N PRO A 188 26.06 -14.17 -7.45
CA PRO A 188 25.04 -13.16 -7.73
C PRO A 188 23.61 -13.67 -7.53
N ARG A 189 22.66 -12.74 -7.31
CA ARG A 189 21.23 -13.06 -7.21
C ARG A 189 20.69 -13.62 -8.54
N SER A 190 19.78 -14.57 -8.42
CA SER A 190 19.15 -15.25 -9.55
C SER A 190 18.40 -14.24 -10.43
N GLY A 191 18.70 -14.21 -11.72
CA GLY A 191 18.11 -13.28 -12.69
C GLY A 191 18.81 -11.93 -12.83
N ARG A 192 19.81 -11.59 -12.00
CA ARG A 192 20.56 -10.32 -12.10
C ARG A 192 21.38 -10.20 -13.38
N PHE A 193 22.03 -11.30 -13.78
CA PHE A 193 22.90 -11.37 -14.95
C PHE A 193 22.45 -12.50 -15.88
N ALA A 194 21.64 -12.17 -16.89
CA ALA A 194 21.25 -13.11 -17.94
C ALA A 194 22.30 -13.16 -19.06
N HIS A 195 22.47 -14.33 -19.69
CA HIS A 195 23.49 -14.49 -20.73
C HIS A 195 23.17 -13.60 -21.95
N GLY A 196 24.12 -12.77 -22.36
CA GLY A 196 23.97 -11.88 -23.53
C GLY A 196 23.06 -10.67 -23.32
N LYS A 197 22.58 -10.40 -22.09
CA LYS A 197 21.76 -9.22 -21.75
C LYS A 197 22.50 -8.31 -20.76
N PRO A 198 22.23 -6.99 -20.76
CA PRO A 198 22.76 -6.09 -19.75
C PRO A 198 22.27 -6.48 -18.33
N PRO A 199 22.99 -6.09 -17.27
CA PRO A 199 22.56 -6.32 -15.89
C PRO A 199 21.15 -5.80 -15.64
N THR A 200 20.28 -6.63 -15.07
CA THR A 200 18.88 -6.27 -14.82
C THR A 200 18.75 -5.61 -13.44
N ALA A 201 18.28 -4.36 -13.40
CA ALA A 201 17.94 -3.67 -12.14
C ALA A 201 16.76 -4.36 -11.45
N PHE A 202 16.89 -4.64 -10.15
CA PHE A 202 15.73 -5.05 -9.35
C PHE A 202 15.07 -3.81 -8.76
N PRO A 203 13.72 -3.71 -8.74
CA PRO A 203 13.04 -2.60 -8.12
C PRO A 203 13.25 -2.63 -6.60
N SER A 204 13.52 -1.46 -6.03
CA SER A 204 13.58 -1.26 -4.58
C SER A 204 12.17 -1.39 -3.98
N GLY A 205 12.07 -1.91 -2.75
CA GLY A 205 10.79 -2.08 -2.07
C GLY A 205 10.13 -0.75 -1.66
N ASN A 206 10.92 0.17 -1.09
CA ASN A 206 10.46 1.49 -0.64
C ASN A 206 11.64 2.48 -0.58
N LEU A 207 11.82 3.28 -1.64
CA LEU A 207 12.91 4.27 -1.72
C LEU A 207 12.80 5.40 -0.68
N PRO A 208 11.61 5.97 -0.38
CA PRO A 208 11.48 6.93 0.72
C PRO A 208 11.97 6.39 2.07
N LEU A 209 11.66 5.13 2.40
CA LEU A 209 12.18 4.48 3.61
C LEU A 209 13.72 4.36 3.59
N ALA A 210 14.29 4.05 2.42
CA ALA A 210 15.73 4.01 2.26
C ALA A 210 16.40 5.39 2.45
N MET A 211 15.78 6.45 1.95
CA MET A 211 16.23 7.84 2.15
C MET A 211 16.14 8.24 3.63
N LEU A 212 15.06 7.87 4.33
CA LEU A 212 14.95 8.07 5.78
C LEU A 212 16.08 7.34 6.53
N GLY A 213 16.40 6.11 6.13
CA GLY A 213 17.54 5.37 6.65
C GLY A 213 18.87 6.12 6.49
N ALA A 214 19.11 6.72 5.32
CA ALA A 214 20.31 7.53 5.06
C ALA A 214 20.38 8.80 5.95
N LEU A 215 19.25 9.43 6.27
CA LEU A 215 19.20 10.57 7.19
C LEU A 215 19.53 10.14 8.63
N PHE A 216 19.01 8.99 9.09
CA PHE A 216 19.39 8.43 10.39
C PHE A 216 20.87 8.06 10.45
N MET A 217 21.46 7.61 9.34
CA MET A 217 22.91 7.43 9.26
C MET A 217 23.66 8.73 9.49
N ILE A 218 23.32 9.81 8.77
CA ILE A 218 23.98 11.11 8.92
C ILE A 218 23.91 11.58 10.39
N LEU A 219 22.73 11.45 11.02
CA LEU A 219 22.55 11.77 12.43
C LEU A 219 23.44 10.92 13.35
N GLY A 220 23.49 9.61 13.13
CA GLY A 220 24.30 8.71 13.93
C GLY A 220 25.81 8.94 13.76
N TRP A 221 26.24 9.42 12.60
CA TRP A 221 27.63 9.82 12.35
C TRP A 221 28.10 10.99 13.21
N PHE A 222 27.18 11.80 13.76
CA PHE A 222 27.53 12.82 14.75
C PHE A 222 28.03 12.18 16.04
N GLY A 223 27.37 11.10 16.48
CA GLY A 223 27.88 10.27 17.58
C GLY A 223 29.17 9.54 17.20
N PHE A 224 29.25 9.03 15.97
CA PHE A 224 30.38 8.24 15.51
C PHE A 224 31.69 9.04 15.50
N ASN A 225 31.73 10.15 14.75
CA ASN A 225 32.92 10.99 14.65
C ASN A 225 33.07 11.90 15.88
N GLY A 226 31.97 12.49 16.38
CA GLY A 226 32.02 13.39 17.53
C GLY A 226 32.34 12.68 18.86
N GLY A 227 31.85 11.45 19.04
CA GLY A 227 32.14 10.63 20.23
C GLY A 227 33.56 10.05 20.24
N SER A 228 34.20 9.92 19.08
CA SER A 228 35.57 9.42 18.97
C SER A 228 36.63 10.38 19.54
N THR A 229 36.24 11.59 19.97
CA THR A 229 37.10 12.45 20.81
C THR A 229 37.30 11.90 22.21
N LEU A 230 36.38 11.05 22.69
CA LEU A 230 36.32 10.50 24.06
C LEU A 230 36.31 11.55 25.18
N ALA A 231 36.11 12.82 24.85
CA ALA A 231 36.05 13.92 25.80
C ALA A 231 35.29 15.10 25.17
N VAL A 232 34.69 15.93 26.03
CA VAL A 232 34.06 17.19 25.62
C VAL A 232 35.14 18.24 25.39
N THR A 233 35.42 18.51 24.12
CA THR A 233 36.45 19.45 23.68
C THR A 233 35.87 20.50 22.73
N ASP A 234 36.57 21.61 22.56
CA ASP A 234 36.26 22.66 21.60
C ASP A 234 36.43 22.21 20.13
N GLN A 235 37.00 21.02 19.90
CA GLN A 235 37.17 20.43 18.57
C GLN A 235 35.89 19.78 18.02
N ILE A 236 34.94 19.40 18.89
CA ILE A 236 33.72 18.66 18.50
C ILE A 236 32.94 19.37 17.38
N PRO A 237 32.60 20.69 17.47
CA PRO A 237 31.86 21.36 16.40
C PRO A 237 32.56 21.30 15.04
N GLY A 238 33.89 21.41 15.03
CA GLY A 238 34.70 21.29 13.81
C GLY A 238 34.63 19.89 13.19
N ILE A 239 34.72 18.85 14.03
CA ILE A 239 34.58 17.45 13.61
C ILE A 239 33.20 17.19 13.00
N LEU A 240 32.14 17.69 13.64
CA LEU A 240 30.77 17.55 13.14
C LEU A 240 30.57 18.29 11.82
N ALA A 241 31.11 19.51 11.68
CA ALA A 241 31.04 20.28 10.44
C ALA A 241 31.80 19.58 9.29
N ASN A 242 32.99 19.03 9.57
CA ASN A 242 33.74 18.21 8.62
C ASN A 242 32.93 16.99 8.18
N THR A 243 32.25 16.32 9.12
CA THR A 243 31.41 15.14 8.86
C THR A 243 30.25 15.47 7.91
N VAL A 244 29.52 16.56 8.18
CA VAL A 244 28.42 17.01 7.31
C VAL A 244 28.92 17.37 5.92
N LEU A 245 30.00 18.15 5.82
CA LEU A 245 30.54 18.55 4.51
C LEU A 245 31.06 17.37 3.69
N GLY A 246 31.63 16.35 4.35
CA GLY A 246 31.98 15.08 3.71
C GLY A 246 30.76 14.42 3.07
N ALA A 247 29.66 14.29 3.82
CA ALA A 247 28.41 13.73 3.33
C ALA A 247 27.87 14.52 2.12
N VAL A 248 27.83 15.85 2.22
CA VAL A 248 27.35 16.73 1.14
C VAL A 248 28.21 16.60 -0.11
N GLY A 249 29.54 16.59 0.02
CA GLY A 249 30.45 16.37 -1.10
C GLY A 249 30.18 15.03 -1.81
N GLY A 250 29.97 13.98 -1.02
CA GLY A 250 29.60 12.65 -1.51
C GLY A 250 28.25 12.60 -2.23
N ILE A 251 27.22 13.25 -1.68
CA ILE A 251 25.88 13.35 -2.30
C ILE A 251 25.96 14.06 -3.65
N LEU A 252 26.54 15.26 -3.69
CA LEU A 252 26.59 16.10 -4.89
C LEU A 252 27.39 15.42 -6.01
N SER A 253 28.54 14.83 -5.68
CA SER A 253 29.36 14.11 -6.65
C SER A 253 28.69 12.82 -7.14
N GLY A 254 28.02 12.07 -6.25
CA GLY A 254 27.23 10.88 -6.60
C GLY A 254 26.08 11.21 -7.55
N MET A 255 25.31 12.27 -7.26
CA MET A 255 24.24 12.77 -8.12
C MET A 255 24.76 13.24 -9.48
N LEU A 256 25.85 14.02 -9.51
CA LEU A 256 26.48 14.50 -10.74
C LEU A 256 26.96 13.34 -11.61
N MET A 257 27.59 12.34 -11.00
CA MET A 257 28.06 11.16 -11.71
C MET A 257 26.87 10.30 -12.20
N GLY A 258 25.79 10.20 -11.42
CA GLY A 258 24.54 9.57 -11.84
C GLY A 258 23.95 10.25 -13.07
N MET A 259 23.84 11.58 -13.06
CA MET A 259 23.38 12.34 -14.24
C MET A 259 24.30 12.12 -15.45
N ARG A 260 25.61 12.02 -15.26
CA ARG A 260 26.58 11.76 -16.35
C ARG A 260 26.49 10.34 -16.91
N THR A 261 26.35 9.33 -16.05
CA THR A 261 26.40 7.90 -16.43
C THR A 261 25.04 7.36 -16.85
N ARG A 262 23.97 7.75 -16.15
CA ARG A 262 22.59 7.24 -16.30
C ARG A 262 21.62 8.23 -16.95
N ARG A 263 22.02 9.50 -17.17
CA ARG A 263 21.20 10.61 -17.73
C ARG A 263 20.05 11.11 -16.85
N TYR A 264 19.99 10.68 -15.59
CA TYR A 264 19.06 11.20 -14.58
C TYR A 264 19.72 11.15 -13.19
N ALA A 265 19.15 11.85 -12.20
CA ALA A 265 19.65 11.81 -10.83
C ALA A 265 19.24 10.49 -10.15
N ASP A 266 20.18 9.55 -10.04
CA ASP A 266 19.93 8.25 -9.42
C ASP A 266 19.95 8.38 -7.88
N VAL A 267 18.82 8.03 -7.25
CA VAL A 267 18.62 8.14 -5.79
C VAL A 267 19.60 7.25 -5.02
N MET A 268 19.93 6.07 -5.54
CA MET A 268 20.88 5.16 -4.88
C MET A 268 22.29 5.72 -4.90
N TYR A 269 22.68 6.42 -5.97
CA TYR A 269 23.97 7.10 -6.04
C TYR A 269 24.04 8.31 -5.11
N ALA A 270 22.93 9.01 -4.88
CA ALA A 270 22.86 10.06 -3.87
C ALA A 270 23.01 9.48 -2.45
N ILE A 271 22.24 8.43 -2.11
CA ILE A 271 22.28 7.78 -0.79
C ILE A 271 23.66 7.18 -0.51
N ASN A 272 24.16 6.32 -1.39
CA ASN A 272 25.49 5.71 -1.22
C ASN A 272 26.60 6.75 -1.35
N GLY A 273 26.36 7.86 -2.07
CA GLY A 273 27.26 9.01 -2.13
C GLY A 273 27.41 9.67 -0.77
N ALA A 274 26.30 9.89 -0.06
CA ALA A 274 26.32 10.41 1.31
C ALA A 274 27.16 9.52 2.24
N ILE A 275 26.89 8.21 2.21
CA ILE A 275 27.59 7.22 3.05
C ILE A 275 29.08 7.17 2.68
N ALA A 276 29.42 7.14 1.39
CA ALA A 276 30.81 7.16 0.93
C ALA A 276 31.57 8.42 1.39
N GLY A 277 30.90 9.58 1.38
CA GLY A 277 31.46 10.84 1.87
C GLY A 277 31.71 10.83 3.37
N LEU A 278 30.72 10.34 4.15
CA LEU A 278 30.84 10.16 5.59
C LEU A 278 32.00 9.23 5.96
N VAL A 279 32.05 8.04 5.34
CA VAL A 279 33.09 7.03 5.57
C VAL A 279 34.49 7.57 5.28
N ALA A 280 34.68 8.30 4.18
CA ALA A 280 36.00 8.82 3.82
C ALA A 280 36.52 9.85 4.83
N VAL A 281 35.66 10.74 5.34
CA VAL A 281 36.04 11.77 6.32
C VAL A 281 36.37 11.18 7.70
N THR A 282 35.77 10.05 8.07
CA THR A 282 35.95 9.38 9.37
C THR A 282 37.41 9.11 9.75
N ALA A 283 38.33 8.89 8.81
CA ALA A 283 39.75 8.66 9.11
C ALA A 283 40.44 9.89 9.71
N SER A 284 40.04 11.09 9.26
CA SER A 284 40.78 12.33 9.48
C SER A 284 39.91 13.49 9.98
N ALA A 285 38.68 13.21 10.45
CA ALA A 285 37.69 14.24 10.79
C ALA A 285 38.18 15.29 11.81
N HIS A 286 39.11 14.90 12.70
CA HIS A 286 39.71 15.73 13.74
C HIS A 286 40.86 16.65 13.25
N VAL A 287 41.40 16.45 12.05
CA VAL A 287 42.68 17.06 11.59
C VAL A 287 42.60 17.70 10.20
N ILE A 288 41.40 17.83 9.63
CA ILE A 288 41.19 18.40 8.30
C ILE A 288 40.37 19.70 8.34
N SER A 289 40.53 20.53 7.31
CA SER A 289 39.72 21.74 7.12
C SER A 289 38.39 21.45 6.43
N LEU A 290 37.43 22.36 6.57
CA LEU A 290 36.09 22.26 5.95
C LEU A 290 36.14 22.02 4.42
N PRO A 291 36.95 22.76 3.62
CA PRO A 291 37.06 22.51 2.19
C PRO A 291 37.71 21.14 1.87
N ALA A 292 38.68 20.72 2.68
CA ALA A 292 39.31 19.41 2.52
C ALA A 292 38.30 18.27 2.81
N ALA A 293 37.44 18.43 3.81
CA ALA A 293 36.37 17.47 4.12
C ALA A 293 35.37 17.33 2.95
N PHE A 294 34.90 18.44 2.39
CA PHE A 294 34.04 18.44 1.21
C PHE A 294 34.71 17.77 0.00
N GLY A 295 35.97 18.14 -0.29
CA GLY A 295 36.73 17.58 -1.41
C GLY A 295 36.99 16.07 -1.26
N LEU A 296 37.32 15.64 -0.04
CA LEU A 296 37.52 14.22 0.28
C LEU A 296 36.24 13.41 0.04
N GLY A 297 35.10 13.94 0.50
CA GLY A 297 33.79 13.34 0.26
C GLY A 297 33.39 13.32 -1.21
N ALA A 298 33.67 14.39 -1.96
CA ALA A 298 33.40 14.46 -3.39
C ALA A 298 34.20 13.44 -4.23
N VAL A 299 35.48 13.25 -3.92
CA VAL A 299 36.28 12.21 -4.58
C VAL A 299 35.76 10.82 -4.21
N SER A 300 35.39 10.61 -2.95
CA SER A 300 34.80 9.34 -2.48
C SER A 300 33.51 8.98 -3.23
N GLY A 301 32.59 9.94 -3.41
CA GLY A 301 31.35 9.71 -4.17
C GLY A 301 31.61 9.34 -5.63
N VAL A 302 32.61 9.95 -6.29
CA VAL A 302 33.05 9.55 -7.63
C VAL A 302 33.60 8.13 -7.66
N LEU A 303 34.52 7.79 -6.74
CA LEU A 303 35.12 6.46 -6.65
C LEU A 303 34.07 5.37 -6.37
N MET A 304 33.10 5.68 -5.51
CA MET A 304 31.96 4.80 -5.21
C MET A 304 31.17 4.47 -6.47
N VAL A 305 30.77 5.47 -7.27
CA VAL A 305 30.00 5.22 -8.51
C VAL A 305 30.83 4.42 -9.52
N LEU A 306 32.11 4.78 -9.72
CA LEU A 306 33.00 4.06 -10.64
C LEU A 306 33.19 2.59 -10.21
N THR A 307 33.31 2.35 -8.90
CA THR A 307 33.46 1.00 -8.36
C THR A 307 32.17 0.21 -8.50
N SER A 308 31.01 0.82 -8.30
CA SER A 308 29.70 0.19 -8.51
C SER A 308 29.53 -0.29 -9.96
N GLU A 309 29.81 0.57 -10.94
CA GLU A 309 29.75 0.21 -12.36
C GLU A 309 30.80 -0.86 -12.72
N TRP A 310 32.00 -0.79 -12.12
CA TRP A 310 33.03 -1.80 -12.30
C TRP A 310 32.60 -3.18 -11.77
N LEU A 311 32.00 -3.26 -10.58
CA LEU A 311 31.47 -4.51 -10.01
C LEU A 311 30.38 -5.12 -10.92
N LEU A 312 29.47 -4.29 -11.44
CA LEU A 312 28.46 -4.72 -12.40
C LEU A 312 29.09 -5.30 -13.68
N SER A 313 30.15 -4.66 -14.20
CA SER A 313 30.88 -5.17 -15.37
C SER A 313 31.54 -6.53 -15.11
N LYS A 314 31.95 -6.79 -13.87
CA LYS A 314 32.54 -8.06 -13.40
C LYS A 314 31.50 -9.09 -12.97
N ARG A 315 30.21 -8.79 -13.11
CA ARG A 315 29.09 -9.64 -12.67
C ARG A 315 29.13 -9.95 -11.16
N ILE A 316 29.65 -9.02 -10.37
CA ILE A 316 29.61 -9.08 -8.91
C ILE A 316 28.35 -8.31 -8.48
N ASP A 317 27.46 -9.00 -7.76
CA ASP A 317 26.18 -8.44 -7.33
C ASP A 317 26.25 -8.04 -5.87
N ASP A 318 26.35 -6.75 -5.63
CA ASP A 318 26.16 -6.12 -4.32
C ASP A 318 24.73 -5.60 -4.24
N ALA A 319 23.96 -6.05 -3.25
CA ALA A 319 22.52 -5.79 -3.23
C ALA A 319 22.14 -4.35 -2.92
N VAL A 320 22.89 -3.68 -2.02
CA VAL A 320 22.64 -2.30 -1.58
C VAL A 320 23.74 -1.35 -2.06
N GLY A 321 24.92 -1.86 -2.43
CA GLY A 321 26.09 -1.05 -2.76
C GLY A 321 27.00 -0.80 -1.55
N ALA A 322 27.02 -1.72 -0.59
CA ALA A 322 27.82 -1.62 0.62
C ALA A 322 29.33 -1.65 0.34
N ILE A 323 29.79 -2.44 -0.63
CA ILE A 323 31.21 -2.54 -0.98
C ILE A 323 31.71 -1.20 -1.55
N PRO A 324 31.10 -0.59 -2.58
CA PRO A 324 31.50 0.74 -3.03
C PRO A 324 31.30 1.85 -1.98
N ALA A 325 30.28 1.77 -1.13
CA ALA A 325 30.04 2.82 -0.14
C ALA A 325 31.03 2.77 1.04
N HIS A 326 31.44 1.58 1.48
CA HIS A 326 32.28 1.40 2.67
C HIS A 326 33.71 0.99 2.36
N LEU A 327 33.94 0.01 1.47
CA LEU A 327 35.28 -0.54 1.24
C LEU A 327 36.19 0.48 0.54
N ILE A 328 35.80 0.92 -0.67
CA ILE A 328 36.67 1.82 -1.45
C ILE A 328 36.76 3.20 -0.81
N SER A 329 35.67 3.69 -0.23
CA SER A 329 35.62 4.95 0.52
C SER A 329 36.51 4.90 1.76
N GLY A 330 36.52 3.76 2.47
CA GLY A 330 37.36 3.55 3.64
C GLY A 330 38.85 3.53 3.30
N ILE A 331 39.21 2.79 2.26
CA ILE A 331 40.57 2.78 1.70
C ILE A 331 41.00 4.19 1.30
N TRP A 332 40.13 4.91 0.57
CA TRP A 332 40.41 6.26 0.11
C TRP A 332 40.60 7.24 1.26
N GLY A 333 39.71 7.24 2.25
CA GLY A 333 39.79 8.12 3.43
C GLY A 333 41.12 7.97 4.17
N THR A 334 41.51 6.73 4.45
CA THR A 334 42.76 6.42 5.15
C THR A 334 44.01 6.76 4.32
N LEU A 335 44.01 6.50 3.01
CA LEU A 335 45.15 6.83 2.13
C LEU A 335 45.28 8.33 1.83
N ALA A 336 44.17 9.07 1.82
CA ALA A 336 44.15 10.50 1.56
C ALA A 336 44.63 11.33 2.77
N LEU A 337 44.47 10.80 3.99
CA LEU A 337 44.78 11.47 5.26
C LEU A 337 46.12 12.24 5.26
N PRO A 338 47.28 11.68 4.87
CA PRO A 338 48.57 12.38 4.91
C PRO A 338 48.64 13.61 3.99
N TRP A 339 47.75 13.70 3.00
CA TRP A 339 47.70 14.77 2.00
C TRP A 339 46.75 15.88 2.42
N VAL A 340 45.66 15.55 3.10
CA VAL A 340 44.62 16.51 3.49
C VAL A 340 44.73 17.00 4.94
N ALA A 341 45.36 16.23 5.81
CA ALA A 341 45.49 16.56 7.23
C ALA A 341 46.59 17.58 7.51
N ASP A 342 46.41 18.32 8.60
CA ASP A 342 47.49 19.09 9.22
C ASP A 342 48.43 18.15 9.99
N MET A 343 49.65 17.99 9.48
CA MET A 343 50.66 17.12 10.09
C MET A 343 51.11 17.60 11.46
N ALA A 344 50.93 18.88 11.80
CA ALA A 344 51.22 19.40 13.13
C ALA A 344 50.19 18.94 14.17
N LEU A 345 48.93 18.76 13.75
CA LEU A 345 47.85 18.27 14.61
C LEU A 345 47.85 16.74 14.75
N LEU A 346 48.47 16.02 13.81
CA LEU A 346 48.54 14.55 13.82
C LEU A 346 49.55 13.99 14.83
N ASP A 347 50.53 14.80 15.24
CA ASP A 347 51.60 14.50 16.20
C ASP A 347 52.33 13.15 16.02
N SER A 348 52.35 12.61 14.80
CA SER A 348 52.95 11.28 14.54
C SER A 348 54.47 11.30 14.45
N GLY A 349 55.10 12.47 14.36
CA GLY A 349 56.55 12.63 14.14
C GLY A 349 57.04 12.19 12.76
N LEU A 350 56.13 11.86 11.83
CA LEU A 350 56.44 11.31 10.52
C LEU A 350 56.28 12.36 9.40
N SER A 351 57.07 12.22 8.33
CA SER A 351 56.87 12.98 7.10
C SER A 351 55.62 12.49 6.35
N ARG A 352 54.99 13.33 5.51
CA ARG A 352 53.80 12.95 4.71
C ARG A 352 53.99 11.64 3.93
N PRO A 353 55.12 11.39 3.21
CA PRO A 353 55.33 10.11 2.53
C PRO A 353 55.49 8.91 3.48
N ALA A 354 56.14 9.10 4.64
CA ALA A 354 56.27 8.04 5.63
C ALA A 354 54.91 7.70 6.26
N GLN A 355 54.12 8.72 6.60
CA GLN A 355 52.75 8.56 7.07
C GLN A 355 51.89 7.84 6.03
N PHE A 356 51.98 8.21 4.75
CA PHE A 356 51.31 7.48 3.66
C PHE A 356 51.73 6.02 3.57
N GLY A 357 53.02 5.72 3.73
CA GLY A 357 53.53 4.35 3.76
C GLY A 357 52.90 3.51 4.88
N ILE A 358 52.72 4.09 6.07
CA ILE A 358 52.09 3.43 7.22
C ILE A 358 50.58 3.28 7.02
N GLN A 359 49.90 4.29 6.48
CA GLN A 359 48.48 4.18 6.12
C GLN A 359 48.24 3.08 5.09
N LEU A 360 49.10 3.01 4.05
CA LEU A 360 49.04 1.94 3.05
C LEU A 360 49.30 0.57 3.66
N LEU A 361 50.30 0.45 4.56
CA LEU A 361 50.55 -0.78 5.30
C LEU A 361 49.31 -1.22 6.07
N GLY A 362 48.67 -0.30 6.80
CA GLY A 362 47.46 -0.59 7.58
C GLY A 362 46.29 -1.04 6.71
N VAL A 363 46.04 -0.38 5.57
CA VAL A 363 45.01 -0.79 4.61
C VAL A 363 45.28 -2.18 4.03
N VAL A 364 46.54 -2.47 3.65
CA VAL A 364 46.93 -3.79 3.11
C VAL A 364 46.77 -4.88 4.16
N VAL A 365 47.22 -4.63 5.39
CA VAL A 365 47.08 -5.55 6.52
C VAL A 365 45.61 -5.81 6.84
N CYS A 366 44.78 -4.75 6.86
CA CYS A 366 43.33 -4.86 7.02
C CYS A 366 42.72 -5.75 5.95
N GLY A 367 43.09 -5.53 4.69
CA GLY A 367 42.60 -6.32 3.56
C GLY A 367 43.00 -7.78 3.66
N VAL A 368 44.29 -8.07 3.88
CA VAL A 368 44.81 -9.44 4.01
C VAL A 368 44.14 -10.17 5.18
N TRP A 369 44.02 -9.52 6.33
CA TRP A 369 43.40 -10.11 7.51
C TRP A 369 41.89 -10.31 7.33
N SER A 370 41.15 -9.24 7.02
CA SER A 370 39.68 -9.26 6.99
C SER A 370 39.15 -10.08 5.83
N PHE A 371 39.66 -9.87 4.61
CA PHE A 371 39.25 -10.68 3.45
C PHE A 371 39.76 -12.12 3.60
N GLY A 372 41.02 -12.32 4.00
CA GLY A 372 41.63 -13.64 4.10
C GLY A 372 40.96 -14.54 5.14
N SER A 373 40.72 -13.99 6.34
CA SER A 373 40.01 -14.71 7.41
C SER A 373 38.56 -14.98 7.03
N ALA A 374 37.81 -13.98 6.53
CA ALA A 374 36.43 -14.17 6.09
C ALA A 374 36.32 -15.21 4.96
N TRP A 375 37.20 -15.14 3.96
CA TRP A 375 37.24 -16.12 2.87
C TRP A 375 37.48 -17.54 3.38
N LEU A 376 38.42 -17.71 4.31
CA LEU A 376 38.70 -19.01 4.94
C LEU A 376 37.48 -19.51 5.75
N ILE A 377 36.87 -18.64 6.55
CA ILE A 377 35.68 -18.94 7.35
C ILE A 377 34.53 -19.36 6.44
N PHE A 378 34.24 -18.63 5.35
CA PHE A 378 33.19 -19.00 4.40
C PHE A 378 33.49 -20.34 3.70
N ARG A 379 34.75 -20.57 3.28
CA ARG A 379 35.19 -21.85 2.70
C ARG A 379 34.96 -23.04 3.65
N ILE A 380 35.25 -22.86 4.93
CA ILE A 380 35.07 -23.89 5.96
C ILE A 380 33.58 -24.08 6.26
N THR A 381 32.86 -22.98 6.47
CA THR A 381 31.42 -22.96 6.82
C THR A 381 30.59 -23.64 5.75
N ARG A 382 30.91 -23.43 4.46
CA ARG A 382 30.23 -24.08 3.33
C ARG A 382 30.21 -25.61 3.39
N ARG A 383 31.08 -26.25 4.19
CA ARG A 383 31.09 -27.71 4.35
C ARG A 383 29.95 -28.25 5.22
N PHE A 384 29.40 -27.45 6.12
CA PHE A 384 28.38 -27.90 7.09
C PHE A 384 27.16 -26.99 7.18
N LEU A 385 27.27 -25.73 6.73
CA LEU A 385 26.18 -24.77 6.71
C LEU A 385 26.07 -24.15 5.31
N PRO A 386 24.89 -24.21 4.65
CA PRO A 386 24.72 -23.60 3.34
C PRO A 386 24.85 -22.08 3.44
N LEU A 387 25.71 -21.48 2.60
CA LEU A 387 25.87 -20.02 2.53
C LEU A 387 24.89 -19.35 1.57
N ARG A 388 24.10 -20.13 0.83
CA ARG A 388 23.10 -19.66 -0.13
C ARG A 388 21.80 -20.44 0.07
N VAL A 389 20.68 -19.72 0.01
CA VAL A 389 19.35 -20.34 0.05
C VAL A 389 19.06 -21.15 -1.22
N SER A 390 18.04 -22.02 -1.17
CA SER A 390 17.61 -22.78 -2.35
C SER A 390 17.08 -21.84 -3.45
N PRO A 391 17.17 -22.24 -4.74
CA PRO A 391 16.64 -21.44 -5.84
C PRO A 391 15.15 -21.10 -5.68
N ASP A 392 14.36 -22.04 -5.14
CA ASP A 392 12.94 -21.83 -4.86
C ASP A 392 12.74 -20.81 -3.73
N ALA A 393 13.51 -20.88 -2.64
CA ALA A 393 13.45 -19.91 -1.54
C ALA A 393 13.83 -18.49 -1.99
N GLU A 394 14.87 -18.35 -2.83
CA GLU A 394 15.28 -17.05 -3.39
C GLU A 394 14.18 -16.45 -4.30
N LYS A 395 13.48 -17.31 -5.06
CA LYS A 395 12.36 -16.91 -5.92
C LYS A 395 11.13 -16.53 -5.11
N MET A 396 10.80 -17.31 -4.09
CA MET A 396 9.65 -17.11 -3.21
C MET A 396 9.80 -15.87 -2.32
N GLY A 397 11.02 -15.59 -1.85
CA GLY A 397 11.32 -14.50 -0.92
C GLY A 397 11.59 -15.03 0.49
N LEU A 398 12.59 -14.46 1.16
CA LEU A 398 13.10 -14.93 2.45
C LEU A 398 12.15 -14.67 3.61
N ASN A 399 11.25 -13.68 3.49
CA ASN A 399 10.22 -13.45 4.50
C ASN A 399 9.37 -14.71 4.71
N LEU A 400 9.00 -15.38 3.62
CA LEU A 400 8.22 -16.62 3.67
C LEU A 400 9.11 -17.83 3.98
N ALA A 401 10.22 -17.97 3.24
CA ALA A 401 11.05 -19.16 3.30
C ALA A 401 11.74 -19.38 4.66
N GLU A 402 12.09 -18.30 5.37
CA GLU A 402 12.83 -18.39 6.64
C GLU A 402 12.02 -17.92 7.85
N HIS A 403 11.13 -16.94 7.68
CA HIS A 403 10.39 -16.35 8.79
C HIS A 403 8.91 -16.73 8.83
N GLY A 404 8.44 -17.56 7.88
CA GLY A 404 7.05 -17.98 7.83
C GLY A 404 6.07 -16.82 7.76
N ALA A 405 6.52 -15.65 7.27
CA ALA A 405 5.69 -14.47 7.09
C ALA A 405 4.74 -14.76 5.91
N ASN A 406 3.67 -15.45 6.28
CA ASN A 406 2.59 -15.83 5.41
C ASN A 406 1.76 -14.59 5.11
N ASN A 407 2.13 -13.87 4.05
CA ASN A 407 1.14 -13.07 3.36
C ASN A 407 0.11 -14.04 2.77
N GLU A 408 -1.16 -13.75 2.98
CA GLU A 408 -2.29 -14.59 2.52
C GLU A 408 -2.14 -15.00 1.06
N LEU A 409 -1.64 -14.09 0.20
CA LEU A 409 -1.39 -14.35 -1.22
C LEU A 409 -0.45 -15.53 -1.45
N ASN A 410 0.59 -15.64 -0.64
CA ASN A 410 1.58 -16.69 -0.79
C ASN A 410 1.07 -18.04 -0.25
N GLN A 411 0.25 -18.04 0.81
CA GLN A 411 -0.41 -19.27 1.28
C GLN A 411 -1.32 -19.86 0.19
N LEU A 412 -2.09 -18.99 -0.48
CA LEU A 412 -2.91 -19.39 -1.61
C LEU A 412 -2.07 -20.02 -2.73
N LEU A 413 -0.98 -19.35 -3.14
CA LEU A 413 -0.11 -19.86 -4.21
C LEU A 413 0.57 -21.19 -3.85
N GLU A 414 1.00 -21.36 -2.61
CA GLU A 414 1.62 -22.60 -2.15
C GLU A 414 0.61 -23.76 -2.13
N HIS A 415 -0.59 -23.54 -1.63
CA HIS A 415 -1.66 -24.54 -1.66
C HIS A 415 -2.05 -24.94 -3.10
N MET A 416 -2.13 -23.98 -4.02
CA MET A 416 -2.37 -24.27 -5.44
C MET A 416 -1.26 -25.14 -6.05
N ARG A 417 0.01 -24.90 -5.66
CA ARG A 417 1.17 -25.67 -6.14
C ARG A 417 1.24 -27.07 -5.51
N GLN A 418 0.80 -27.21 -4.25
CA GLN A 418 0.65 -28.51 -3.61
C GLN A 418 -0.43 -29.37 -4.28
N HIS A 419 -1.59 -28.78 -4.63
CA HIS A 419 -2.61 -29.47 -5.42
C HIS A 419 -2.09 -29.92 -6.78
N GLU A 420 -1.25 -29.11 -7.45
CA GLU A 420 -0.59 -29.47 -8.72
C GLU A 420 0.35 -30.68 -8.55
N GLN A 421 1.17 -30.71 -7.49
CA GLN A 421 2.18 -31.75 -7.30
C GLN A 421 1.61 -33.06 -6.75
N GLN A 422 0.66 -32.99 -5.82
CA GLN A 422 0.10 -34.16 -5.14
C GLN A 422 -1.06 -34.78 -5.92
N GLY A 423 -1.71 -34.00 -6.80
CA GLY A 423 -2.89 -34.45 -7.56
C GLY A 423 -4.12 -34.71 -6.69
N ASP A 424 -4.07 -34.37 -5.40
CA ASP A 424 -5.19 -34.44 -4.47
C ASP A 424 -5.80 -33.04 -4.32
N ILE A 425 -6.99 -32.88 -4.88
CA ILE A 425 -7.76 -31.62 -4.94
C ILE A 425 -8.90 -31.58 -3.91
N ARG A 426 -8.95 -32.56 -3.01
CA ARG A 426 -9.99 -32.66 -1.95
C ARG A 426 -9.79 -31.64 -0.84
N GLN A 427 -8.55 -31.26 -0.61
CA GLN A 427 -8.22 -30.27 0.38
C GLN A 427 -8.72 -28.90 -0.10
N ARG A 428 -9.44 -28.19 0.76
CA ARG A 428 -9.90 -26.82 0.48
C ARG A 428 -8.93 -25.83 1.09
N ILE A 429 -8.70 -24.75 0.37
CA ILE A 429 -7.86 -23.64 0.84
C ILE A 429 -8.73 -22.80 1.77
N GLU A 430 -8.20 -22.40 2.92
CA GLU A 430 -8.89 -21.46 3.80
C GLU A 430 -9.01 -20.11 3.08
N ALA A 431 -10.23 -19.63 2.92
CA ALA A 431 -10.52 -18.37 2.22
C ALA A 431 -11.04 -17.37 3.24
N ASP A 432 -10.26 -16.33 3.54
CA ASP A 432 -10.73 -15.21 4.35
C ASP A 432 -11.55 -14.25 3.47
N PRO A 433 -12.88 -14.19 3.62
CA PRO A 433 -13.76 -13.43 2.72
C PRO A 433 -13.55 -11.91 2.76
N PHE A 434 -12.66 -11.41 3.63
CA PHE A 434 -12.40 -9.98 3.82
C PHE A 434 -11.09 -9.51 3.17
N THR A 435 -10.50 -10.34 2.30
CA THR A 435 -9.20 -10.08 1.67
C THR A 435 -9.30 -10.37 0.17
N GLU A 436 -8.65 -9.53 -0.66
CA GLU A 436 -8.61 -9.74 -2.12
C GLU A 436 -8.10 -11.15 -2.47
N VAL A 437 -7.15 -11.65 -1.67
CA VAL A 437 -6.61 -12.99 -1.81
C VAL A 437 -7.65 -14.06 -1.45
N GLY A 438 -8.41 -13.87 -0.38
CA GLY A 438 -9.44 -14.81 0.02
C GLY A 438 -10.59 -14.89 -0.98
N GLU A 439 -10.90 -13.83 -1.71
CA GLU A 439 -11.80 -13.92 -2.87
C GLU A 439 -11.25 -14.81 -3.99
N ILE A 440 -9.94 -14.73 -4.24
CA ILE A 440 -9.25 -15.61 -5.21
C ILE A 440 -9.22 -17.06 -4.69
N ALA A 441 -8.95 -17.27 -3.39
CA ALA A 441 -8.99 -18.59 -2.75
C ALA A 441 -10.39 -19.23 -2.82
N ALA A 442 -11.44 -18.44 -2.55
CA ALA A 442 -12.83 -18.87 -2.69
C ALA A 442 -13.17 -19.22 -4.15
N SER A 443 -12.68 -18.44 -5.11
CA SER A 443 -12.85 -18.71 -6.54
C SER A 443 -12.16 -20.01 -6.96
N TYR A 444 -10.94 -20.25 -6.49
CA TYR A 444 -10.20 -21.48 -6.76
C TYR A 444 -10.84 -22.73 -6.12
N ASN A 445 -11.39 -22.60 -4.90
CA ASN A 445 -12.16 -23.66 -4.25
C ASN A 445 -13.42 -24.04 -5.04
N ARG A 446 -14.09 -23.08 -5.70
CA ARG A 446 -15.24 -23.37 -6.58
C ARG A 446 -14.81 -24.17 -7.82
N VAL A 447 -13.66 -23.84 -8.42
CA VAL A 447 -13.12 -24.55 -9.59
C VAL A 447 -12.73 -25.99 -9.24
N THR A 448 -12.01 -26.19 -8.14
CA THR A 448 -11.60 -27.53 -7.69
C THR A 448 -12.80 -28.41 -7.35
N ALA A 449 -13.84 -27.86 -6.72
CA ALA A 449 -15.10 -28.58 -6.47
C ALA A 449 -15.82 -29.02 -7.76
N ALA A 450 -15.83 -28.18 -8.80
CA ALA A 450 -16.40 -28.55 -10.10
C ALA A 450 -15.59 -29.67 -10.77
N LEU A 451 -14.26 -29.62 -10.68
CA LEU A 451 -13.36 -30.63 -11.25
C LEU A 451 -13.51 -32.00 -10.55
N GLU A 452 -13.65 -32.02 -9.23
CA GLU A 452 -13.92 -33.25 -8.47
C GLU A 452 -15.24 -33.89 -8.88
N THR A 453 -16.27 -33.08 -9.08
CA THR A 453 -17.58 -33.55 -9.53
C THR A 453 -17.46 -34.23 -10.91
N ALA A 454 -16.68 -33.66 -11.83
CA ALA A 454 -16.43 -34.24 -13.15
C ALA A 454 -15.63 -35.56 -13.10
N VAL A 455 -14.57 -35.63 -12.27
CA VAL A 455 -13.74 -36.85 -12.12
C VAL A 455 -14.51 -37.96 -11.41
N GLY A 456 -15.31 -37.61 -10.40
CA GLY A 456 -16.22 -38.55 -9.71
C GLY A 456 -17.22 -39.18 -10.67
N HIS A 457 -17.78 -38.39 -11.59
CA HIS A 457 -18.69 -38.86 -12.64
C HIS A 457 -18.03 -39.91 -13.56
N THR A 458 -16.74 -39.74 -13.85
CA THR A 458 -15.97 -40.64 -14.74
C THR A 458 -15.65 -41.99 -14.09
N ARG A 459 -15.34 -42.02 -12.78
CA ARG A 459 -15.11 -43.28 -12.04
C ARG A 459 -16.37 -44.12 -11.86
N VAL A 460 -17.52 -43.46 -11.69
CA VAL A 460 -18.83 -44.12 -11.66
C VAL A 460 -19.19 -44.71 -13.03
N MET A 461 -18.83 -44.03 -14.14
CA MET A 461 -19.03 -44.56 -15.50
C MET A 461 -18.28 -45.88 -15.78
N LEU A 462 -17.06 -46.07 -15.25
CA LEU A 462 -16.30 -47.33 -15.45
C LEU A 462 -16.89 -48.52 -14.70
N ARG A 463 -17.43 -48.30 -13.49
CA ARG A 463 -18.13 -49.34 -12.70
C ARG A 463 -19.53 -49.64 -13.26
N ASN A 464 -20.07 -48.71 -14.04
CA ASN A 464 -21.38 -48.78 -14.71
C ASN A 464 -21.27 -49.02 -16.23
N LEU A 465 -20.15 -49.58 -16.73
CA LEU A 465 -20.04 -49.95 -18.14
C LEU A 465 -21.20 -50.91 -18.49
N ARG A 466 -22.12 -50.42 -19.32
CA ARG A 466 -23.33 -51.12 -19.76
C ARG A 466 -23.05 -52.23 -20.77
N ASP A 467 -21.89 -52.22 -21.41
CA ASP A 467 -21.49 -53.19 -22.42
C ASP A 467 -21.16 -54.55 -21.78
N GLY A 468 -21.67 -55.60 -22.40
CA GLY A 468 -21.47 -56.97 -21.96
C GLY A 468 -20.17 -57.53 -22.53
N VAL A 469 -19.31 -58.04 -21.66
CA VAL A 469 -18.10 -58.77 -22.05
C VAL A 469 -18.33 -60.24 -21.75
N ILE A 470 -18.22 -61.06 -22.79
CA ILE A 470 -18.37 -62.52 -22.73
C ILE A 470 -17.05 -63.15 -23.17
N THR A 471 -16.54 -64.13 -22.42
CA THR A 471 -15.34 -64.90 -22.78
C THR A 471 -15.67 -66.39 -22.84
N TRP A 472 -15.08 -67.12 -23.79
CA TRP A 472 -15.28 -68.55 -23.99
C TRP A 472 -14.07 -69.24 -24.65
N GLN A 473 -13.95 -70.55 -24.48
CA GLN A 473 -12.88 -71.37 -25.06
C GLN A 473 -13.13 -71.69 -26.54
N ALA A 474 -12.09 -72.12 -27.28
CA ALA A 474 -12.16 -72.41 -28.71
C ALA A 474 -13.16 -73.53 -29.08
N ASP A 475 -13.48 -74.40 -28.12
CA ASP A 475 -14.50 -75.46 -28.21
C ASP A 475 -15.95 -74.93 -28.05
N GLY A 476 -16.11 -73.65 -27.70
CA GLY A 476 -17.40 -72.98 -27.51
C GLY A 476 -17.84 -72.84 -26.04
N THR A 477 -17.03 -73.26 -25.07
CA THR A 477 -17.40 -73.27 -23.65
C THR A 477 -17.22 -71.91 -22.96
N LEU A 478 -18.26 -71.35 -22.34
CA LEU A 478 -18.25 -70.05 -21.63
C LEU A 478 -17.34 -70.04 -20.38
N THR A 479 -16.42 -69.07 -20.31
CA THR A 479 -15.43 -68.91 -19.23
C THR A 479 -15.60 -67.68 -18.35
N SER A 480 -16.24 -66.60 -18.81
CA SER A 480 -16.56 -65.44 -17.96
C SER A 480 -17.63 -64.52 -18.57
N LEU A 481 -18.38 -63.86 -17.69
CA LEU A 481 -19.35 -62.81 -17.98
C LEU A 481 -19.12 -61.64 -17.01
N ASN A 482 -19.09 -60.39 -17.51
CA ASN A 482 -19.08 -59.21 -16.64
C ASN A 482 -20.52 -58.83 -16.19
N PRO A 483 -20.69 -57.99 -15.15
CA PRO A 483 -22.02 -57.56 -14.70
C PRO A 483 -22.87 -56.86 -15.78
N GLY A 484 -22.24 -56.21 -16.77
CA GLY A 484 -22.91 -55.65 -17.94
C GLY A 484 -23.53 -56.71 -18.85
N ALA A 485 -22.88 -57.87 -19.02
CA ALA A 485 -23.40 -58.99 -19.80
C ALA A 485 -24.55 -59.69 -19.07
N GLU A 486 -24.45 -59.86 -17.75
CA GLU A 486 -25.55 -60.39 -16.91
C GLU A 486 -26.81 -59.54 -17.04
N GLN A 487 -26.66 -58.21 -17.06
CA GLN A 487 -27.76 -57.27 -17.23
C GLN A 487 -28.30 -57.20 -18.68
N LEU A 488 -27.43 -57.17 -19.69
CA LEU A 488 -27.85 -57.11 -21.11
C LEU A 488 -28.58 -58.36 -21.55
N PHE A 489 -28.19 -59.52 -21.02
CA PHE A 489 -28.82 -60.80 -21.35
C PHE A 489 -29.92 -61.23 -20.38
N ASN A 490 -30.05 -60.53 -19.23
CA ASN A 490 -30.96 -60.79 -18.12
C ASN A 490 -30.82 -62.22 -17.56
N ILE A 491 -29.59 -62.61 -17.26
CA ILE A 491 -29.19 -63.95 -16.82
C ILE A 491 -28.13 -63.85 -15.72
N ASN A 492 -28.07 -64.86 -14.84
CA ASN A 492 -27.06 -64.94 -13.79
C ASN A 492 -25.84 -65.72 -14.30
N ALA A 493 -24.64 -65.14 -14.25
CA ALA A 493 -23.43 -65.75 -14.80
C ALA A 493 -23.16 -67.12 -14.20
N ALA A 494 -23.37 -67.32 -12.89
CA ALA A 494 -23.07 -68.57 -12.19
C ALA A 494 -23.87 -69.78 -12.72
N SER A 495 -25.00 -69.56 -13.39
CA SER A 495 -25.85 -70.62 -13.95
C SER A 495 -25.40 -71.16 -15.32
N LEU A 496 -24.53 -70.44 -16.01
CA LEU A 496 -24.16 -70.67 -17.42
C LEU A 496 -22.66 -70.89 -17.65
N MET A 497 -21.84 -70.76 -16.61
CA MET A 497 -20.41 -71.09 -16.67
C MET A 497 -20.20 -72.56 -17.06
N GLY A 498 -19.35 -72.82 -18.05
CA GLY A 498 -19.08 -74.18 -18.54
C GLY A 498 -20.09 -74.71 -19.56
N GLN A 499 -21.08 -73.92 -20.00
CA GLN A 499 -22.01 -74.29 -21.08
C GLN A 499 -21.58 -73.72 -22.45
N PRO A 500 -22.11 -74.25 -23.57
CA PRO A 500 -21.82 -73.72 -24.90
C PRO A 500 -22.36 -72.29 -25.08
N VAL A 501 -21.57 -71.40 -25.68
CA VAL A 501 -21.93 -70.00 -25.94
C VAL A 501 -23.18 -69.84 -26.84
N SER A 502 -23.52 -70.88 -27.60
CA SER A 502 -24.74 -70.95 -28.41
C SER A 502 -26.03 -70.90 -27.61
N HIS A 503 -25.99 -71.21 -26.30
CA HIS A 503 -27.15 -71.08 -25.42
C HIS A 503 -27.53 -69.62 -25.17
N LEU A 504 -26.53 -68.74 -25.20
CA LEU A 504 -26.65 -67.30 -25.03
C LEU A 504 -27.04 -66.60 -26.35
N LEU A 505 -26.63 -67.17 -27.49
CA LEU A 505 -26.81 -66.61 -28.84
C LEU A 505 -27.23 -67.70 -29.85
N PRO A 506 -28.49 -68.17 -29.81
CA PRO A 506 -28.96 -69.25 -30.68
C PRO A 506 -29.01 -68.82 -32.16
N GLY A 507 -28.46 -69.65 -33.04
CA GLY A 507 -28.50 -69.45 -34.50
C GLY A 507 -27.38 -68.59 -35.10
N PHE A 508 -26.40 -68.14 -34.30
CA PHE A 508 -25.25 -67.36 -34.77
C PHE A 508 -23.93 -68.15 -34.67
N THR A 509 -23.22 -68.28 -35.79
CA THR A 509 -21.85 -68.83 -35.83
C THR A 509 -20.82 -67.73 -35.56
N LEU A 510 -20.26 -67.73 -34.35
CA LEU A 510 -19.34 -66.69 -33.85
C LEU A 510 -17.90 -66.96 -34.30
N THR A 511 -17.58 -66.54 -35.52
CA THR A 511 -16.22 -66.59 -36.08
C THR A 511 -15.39 -65.36 -35.66
N PRO A 512 -14.09 -65.52 -35.36
CA PRO A 512 -13.21 -64.39 -35.06
C PRO A 512 -13.18 -63.36 -36.19
N GLY A 513 -13.33 -62.07 -35.87
CA GLY A 513 -13.36 -60.98 -36.85
C GLY A 513 -14.73 -60.69 -37.48
N ALA A 514 -15.75 -61.52 -37.24
CA ALA A 514 -17.11 -61.26 -37.71
C ALA A 514 -17.89 -60.35 -36.75
N ARG A 515 -18.68 -59.42 -37.31
CA ARG A 515 -19.64 -58.58 -36.58
C ARG A 515 -21.06 -59.04 -36.84
N HIS A 516 -21.84 -59.18 -35.78
CA HIS A 516 -23.23 -59.62 -35.86
C HIS A 516 -24.13 -58.62 -35.14
N GLU A 517 -25.18 -58.15 -35.82
CA GLU A 517 -26.19 -57.27 -35.23
C GLU A 517 -27.45 -58.07 -34.91
N ILE A 518 -27.92 -57.94 -33.67
CA ILE A 518 -29.00 -58.74 -33.12
C ILE A 518 -30.08 -57.80 -32.59
N LYS A 519 -31.27 -57.94 -33.15
CA LYS A 519 -32.45 -57.19 -32.71
C LYS A 519 -33.20 -58.03 -31.69
N ARG A 520 -33.05 -57.69 -30.40
CA ARG A 520 -33.69 -58.42 -29.31
C ARG A 520 -34.87 -57.62 -28.75
N ARG A 521 -36.00 -58.31 -28.55
CA ARG A 521 -37.18 -57.78 -27.87
C ARG A 521 -37.16 -58.31 -26.44
N CYS A 522 -37.00 -57.44 -25.46
CA CYS A 522 -37.03 -57.84 -24.05
C CYS A 522 -38.47 -58.00 -23.56
N ASP A 523 -38.66 -58.73 -22.45
CA ASP A 523 -39.98 -59.05 -21.85
C ASP A 523 -40.83 -57.81 -21.54
N ASP A 524 -40.20 -56.64 -21.42
CA ASP A 524 -40.82 -55.34 -21.15
C ASP A 524 -41.24 -54.56 -22.43
N LYS A 525 -41.45 -55.26 -23.56
CA LYS A 525 -41.84 -54.74 -24.89
C LYS A 525 -40.90 -53.71 -25.58
N ARG A 526 -39.77 -53.32 -24.99
CA ARG A 526 -38.74 -52.46 -25.64
C ARG A 526 -37.81 -53.26 -26.58
N ILE A 527 -37.44 -52.64 -27.70
CA ILE A 527 -36.51 -53.19 -28.71
C ILE A 527 -35.11 -52.66 -28.44
N ARG A 528 -34.12 -53.54 -28.30
CA ARG A 528 -32.69 -53.20 -28.20
C ARG A 528 -31.93 -53.75 -29.40
N TYR A 529 -30.97 -52.99 -29.90
CA TYR A 529 -30.07 -53.40 -30.98
C TYR A 529 -28.70 -53.71 -30.38
N LEU A 530 -28.28 -54.97 -30.42
CA LEU A 530 -27.03 -55.43 -29.85
C LEU A 530 -26.05 -55.76 -30.98
N GLU A 531 -24.85 -55.18 -30.96
CA GLU A 531 -23.76 -55.53 -31.86
C GLU A 531 -22.75 -56.39 -31.10
N ILE A 532 -22.38 -57.53 -31.68
CA ILE A 532 -21.43 -58.46 -31.09
C ILE A 532 -20.21 -58.53 -31.99
N GLN A 533 -19.05 -58.18 -31.44
CA GLN A 533 -17.76 -58.27 -32.11
C GLN A 533 -16.88 -59.30 -31.41
N VAL A 534 -16.48 -60.32 -32.17
CA VAL A 534 -15.67 -61.44 -31.66
C VAL A 534 -14.19 -61.19 -31.97
N SER A 535 -13.37 -61.18 -30.93
CA SER A 535 -11.91 -60.98 -31.00
C SER A 535 -11.18 -62.15 -30.37
N GLU A 536 -10.09 -62.56 -31.00
CA GLU A 536 -9.21 -63.62 -30.50
C GLU A 536 -8.19 -63.03 -29.52
N GLY A 537 -7.99 -63.68 -28.36
CA GLY A 537 -7.15 -63.15 -27.30
C GLY A 537 -5.66 -63.12 -27.70
N ALA A 538 -5.05 -61.94 -27.67
CA ALA A 538 -3.62 -61.77 -27.88
C ALA A 538 -2.86 -61.77 -26.55
N SER A 539 -2.65 -62.96 -25.95
CA SER A 539 -1.48 -63.31 -25.11
C SER A 539 -1.68 -64.66 -24.41
N GLY A 540 -0.75 -65.61 -24.61
CA GLY A 540 -0.45 -66.68 -23.66
C GLY A 540 -1.16 -68.04 -23.78
N SER A 541 -2.46 -68.09 -24.14
CA SER A 541 -3.17 -69.36 -24.33
C SER A 541 -3.97 -69.34 -25.63
N ALA A 542 -3.51 -70.10 -26.63
CA ALA A 542 -4.07 -70.15 -27.99
C ALA A 542 -5.46 -70.82 -28.09
N SER A 543 -6.32 -70.69 -27.08
CA SER A 543 -7.63 -71.35 -27.04
C SER A 543 -8.74 -70.52 -26.39
N GLU A 544 -8.57 -69.21 -26.18
CA GLU A 544 -9.62 -68.37 -25.60
C GLU A 544 -10.07 -67.24 -26.55
N ARG A 545 -11.38 -67.10 -26.70
CA ARG A 545 -12.08 -66.13 -27.54
C ARG A 545 -12.89 -65.19 -26.65
N SER A 546 -12.94 -63.91 -27.03
CA SER A 546 -13.70 -62.90 -26.32
C SER A 546 -14.67 -62.18 -27.25
N GLY A 547 -15.90 -61.98 -26.80
CA GLY A 547 -16.96 -61.29 -27.52
C GLY A 547 -17.41 -60.09 -26.72
N MET A 548 -17.24 -58.90 -27.30
CA MET A 548 -17.79 -57.69 -26.74
C MET A 548 -19.19 -57.47 -27.32
N VAL A 549 -20.19 -57.47 -26.46
CA VAL A 549 -21.60 -57.25 -26.74
C VAL A 549 -21.94 -55.82 -26.36
N ARG A 550 -22.14 -54.99 -27.37
CA ARG A 550 -22.51 -53.59 -27.19
C ARG A 550 -23.97 -53.37 -27.53
N ASP A 551 -24.65 -52.58 -26.72
CA ASP A 551 -25.97 -52.07 -27.09
C ASP A 551 -25.80 -50.89 -28.06
N ILE A 552 -25.82 -51.16 -29.38
CA ILE A 552 -25.70 -50.13 -30.43
C ILE A 552 -26.94 -49.25 -30.57
N THR A 553 -27.90 -49.37 -29.64
CA THR A 553 -28.95 -48.36 -29.48
C THR A 553 -28.33 -46.95 -29.32
N GLU A 554 -27.16 -46.85 -28.65
CA GLU A 554 -26.43 -45.59 -28.44
C GLU A 554 -25.55 -45.18 -29.64
N ARG A 555 -25.13 -46.07 -30.56
CA ARG A 555 -24.44 -45.68 -31.81
C ARG A 555 -25.35 -44.81 -32.71
N ARG A 556 -26.65 -45.06 -32.67
CA ARG A 556 -27.66 -44.15 -33.23
C ARG A 556 -27.76 -42.82 -32.47
N GLN A 557 -27.52 -42.81 -31.16
CA GLN A 557 -27.47 -41.60 -30.32
C GLN A 557 -26.12 -40.86 -30.44
N LEU A 558 -25.04 -41.50 -30.87
CA LEU A 558 -23.72 -40.92 -31.12
C LEU A 558 -23.70 -40.05 -32.38
N GLN A 559 -24.53 -40.38 -33.38
CA GLN A 559 -24.83 -39.48 -34.50
C GLN A 559 -25.49 -38.17 -33.99
N GLU A 560 -26.31 -38.25 -32.94
CA GLU A 560 -26.86 -37.07 -32.24
C GLU A 560 -25.82 -36.39 -31.33
N GLN A 561 -24.82 -37.13 -30.81
CA GLN A 561 -23.74 -36.59 -29.98
C GLN A 561 -22.69 -35.82 -30.80
N LEU A 562 -22.40 -36.24 -32.04
CA LEU A 562 -21.55 -35.52 -32.98
C LEU A 562 -22.21 -34.22 -33.45
N ASN A 563 -23.55 -34.23 -33.59
CA ASN A 563 -24.33 -33.00 -33.75
C ASN A 563 -24.25 -32.14 -32.48
N ARG A 564 -24.33 -32.72 -31.27
CA ARG A 564 -24.17 -31.97 -30.01
C ARG A 564 -22.78 -31.38 -29.82
N GLU A 565 -21.68 -32.02 -30.19
CA GLU A 565 -20.34 -31.39 -30.11
C GLU A 565 -20.20 -30.24 -31.10
N ARG A 566 -20.74 -30.38 -32.32
CA ARG A 566 -20.77 -29.30 -33.30
C ARG A 566 -21.65 -28.14 -32.84
N ASP A 567 -22.80 -28.46 -32.24
CA ASP A 567 -23.70 -27.48 -31.64
C ASP A 567 -23.05 -26.84 -30.40
N LEU A 568 -22.33 -27.57 -29.55
CA LEU A 568 -21.64 -27.04 -28.38
C LEU A 568 -20.52 -26.07 -28.77
N ALA A 569 -19.72 -26.38 -29.80
CA ALA A 569 -18.70 -25.48 -30.32
C ALA A 569 -19.32 -24.21 -30.93
N ARG A 570 -20.47 -24.34 -31.62
CA ARG A 570 -21.21 -23.23 -32.20
C ARG A 570 -21.93 -22.39 -31.14
N THR A 571 -22.47 -23.02 -30.10
CA THR A 571 -23.07 -22.38 -28.91
C THR A 571 -22.01 -21.66 -28.10
N THR A 572 -20.83 -22.26 -27.90
CA THR A 572 -19.70 -21.61 -27.19
C THR A 572 -19.27 -20.35 -27.92
N LEU A 573 -19.06 -20.40 -29.23
CA LEU A 573 -18.73 -19.21 -30.04
C LEU A 573 -19.88 -18.19 -30.09
N ALA A 574 -21.13 -18.64 -30.02
CA ALA A 574 -22.32 -17.77 -29.96
C ALA A 574 -22.57 -17.14 -28.58
N SER A 575 -21.94 -17.67 -27.52
CA SER A 575 -22.03 -17.16 -26.14
C SER A 575 -20.85 -16.27 -25.74
N ILE A 576 -19.86 -16.08 -26.62
CA ILE A 576 -18.78 -15.10 -26.44
C ILE A 576 -19.36 -13.71 -26.66
N GLY A 577 -19.13 -12.80 -25.71
CA GLY A 577 -19.61 -11.41 -25.74
C GLY A 577 -18.87 -10.49 -26.72
N ASP A 578 -17.83 -10.99 -27.40
CA ASP A 578 -17.09 -10.28 -28.45
C ASP A 578 -17.53 -10.76 -29.84
N GLY A 579 -17.49 -9.87 -30.83
CA GLY A 579 -17.71 -10.21 -32.23
C GLY A 579 -16.58 -11.07 -32.79
N VAL A 580 -16.91 -12.25 -33.33
CA VAL A 580 -15.96 -13.17 -33.96
C VAL A 580 -16.34 -13.42 -35.42
N ILE A 581 -15.40 -13.16 -36.33
CA ILE A 581 -15.51 -13.46 -37.77
C ILE A 581 -14.34 -14.38 -38.16
N THR A 582 -14.62 -15.42 -38.96
CA THR A 582 -13.56 -16.22 -39.59
C THR A 582 -13.68 -16.16 -41.11
N CYS A 583 -12.55 -16.23 -41.80
CA CYS A 583 -12.49 -16.34 -43.25
C CYS A 583 -11.52 -17.43 -43.71
N ASP A 584 -11.69 -17.89 -44.93
CA ASP A 584 -10.79 -18.83 -45.59
C ASP A 584 -9.47 -18.17 -46.07
N ALA A 585 -8.58 -18.96 -46.66
CA ALA A 585 -7.30 -18.50 -47.19
C ALA A 585 -7.44 -17.48 -48.34
N SER A 586 -8.61 -17.38 -48.98
CA SER A 586 -8.91 -16.39 -50.02
C SER A 586 -9.50 -15.09 -49.43
N GLY A 587 -9.78 -15.07 -48.12
CA GLY A 587 -10.39 -13.95 -47.41
C GLY A 587 -11.91 -13.90 -47.52
N ASN A 588 -12.58 -15.00 -47.87
CA ASN A 588 -14.03 -15.10 -47.90
C ASN A 588 -14.56 -15.56 -46.54
N VAL A 589 -15.64 -14.95 -46.07
CA VAL A 589 -16.17 -15.19 -44.72
C VAL A 589 -16.84 -16.55 -44.61
N THR A 590 -16.39 -17.34 -43.62
CA THR A 590 -16.86 -18.70 -43.36
C THR A 590 -17.76 -18.79 -42.12
N PHE A 591 -17.64 -17.85 -41.18
CA PHE A 591 -18.44 -17.84 -39.96
C PHE A 591 -18.50 -16.45 -39.32
N LEU A 592 -19.65 -16.14 -38.72
CA LEU A 592 -19.91 -15.03 -37.81
C LEU A 592 -20.66 -15.56 -36.59
N ASN A 593 -20.26 -15.15 -35.39
CA ASN A 593 -21.05 -15.40 -34.20
C ASN A 593 -22.24 -14.42 -34.08
N THR A 594 -23.10 -14.61 -33.08
CA THR A 594 -24.28 -13.77 -32.86
C THR A 594 -23.89 -12.30 -32.67
N GLU A 595 -22.83 -12.04 -31.90
CA GLU A 595 -22.39 -10.68 -31.61
C GLU A 595 -21.78 -10.00 -32.83
N ALA A 596 -21.00 -10.69 -33.65
CA ALA A 596 -20.50 -10.16 -34.92
C ALA A 596 -21.64 -9.80 -35.88
N GLN A 597 -22.72 -10.59 -35.92
CA GLN A 597 -23.90 -10.26 -36.72
C GLN A 597 -24.59 -9.00 -36.21
N ARG A 598 -24.72 -8.84 -34.87
CA ARG A 598 -25.29 -7.63 -34.25
C ARG A 598 -24.45 -6.39 -34.53
N LEU A 599 -23.13 -6.50 -34.38
CA LEU A 599 -22.20 -5.37 -34.50
C LEU A 599 -21.96 -4.94 -35.93
N THR A 600 -21.86 -5.87 -36.88
CA THR A 600 -21.67 -5.55 -38.31
C THR A 600 -22.99 -5.27 -39.04
N GLY A 601 -24.11 -5.74 -38.49
CA GLY A 601 -25.44 -5.69 -39.13
C GLY A 601 -25.65 -6.74 -40.22
N TRP A 602 -24.63 -7.52 -40.57
CA TRP A 602 -24.75 -8.60 -41.55
C TRP A 602 -25.23 -9.90 -40.91
N SER A 603 -26.22 -10.56 -41.50
CA SER A 603 -26.55 -11.93 -41.09
C SER A 603 -25.51 -12.93 -41.60
N LEU A 604 -25.33 -14.05 -40.90
CA LEU A 604 -24.42 -15.12 -41.31
C LEU A 604 -24.73 -15.61 -42.74
N LYS A 605 -26.01 -15.69 -43.11
CA LYS A 605 -26.43 -16.12 -44.45
C LYS A 605 -26.04 -15.14 -45.54
N GLU A 606 -26.05 -13.84 -45.26
CA GLU A 606 -25.71 -12.81 -46.24
C GLU A 606 -24.20 -12.59 -46.34
N ALA A 607 -23.47 -12.75 -45.24
CA ALA A 607 -22.03 -12.57 -45.18
C ALA A 607 -21.22 -13.77 -45.68
N MET A 608 -21.79 -14.98 -45.63
CA MET A 608 -21.13 -16.20 -46.12
C MET A 608 -20.64 -16.04 -47.57
N ASP A 609 -19.42 -16.52 -47.83
CA ASP A 609 -18.73 -16.48 -49.12
C ASP A 609 -18.49 -15.07 -49.70
N LYS A 610 -18.81 -13.99 -48.95
CA LYS A 610 -18.42 -12.63 -49.30
C LYS A 610 -16.99 -12.34 -48.83
N PRO A 611 -16.24 -11.47 -49.54
CA PRO A 611 -14.95 -11.02 -49.06
C PRO A 611 -15.06 -10.26 -47.72
N ILE A 612 -14.17 -10.59 -46.77
CA ILE A 612 -14.23 -10.04 -45.40
C ILE A 612 -14.12 -8.50 -45.33
N HIS A 613 -13.48 -7.85 -46.30
CA HIS A 613 -13.38 -6.39 -46.38
C HIS A 613 -14.69 -5.69 -46.80
N VAL A 614 -15.70 -6.44 -47.24
CA VAL A 614 -17.05 -5.92 -47.50
C VAL A 614 -17.91 -6.00 -46.25
N VAL A 615 -17.74 -7.07 -45.46
CA VAL A 615 -18.53 -7.35 -44.25
C VAL A 615 -17.96 -6.62 -43.02
N TYR A 616 -16.64 -6.44 -42.97
CA TYR A 616 -15.92 -5.83 -41.87
C TYR A 616 -15.06 -4.67 -42.38
N GLN A 617 -15.58 -3.45 -42.25
CA GLN A 617 -14.93 -2.21 -42.66
C GLN A 617 -14.62 -1.34 -41.46
N LEU A 618 -13.42 -0.76 -41.46
CA LEU A 618 -12.92 0.06 -40.36
C LEU A 618 -12.60 1.46 -40.87
N LEU A 619 -12.96 2.47 -40.09
CA LEU A 619 -12.53 3.85 -40.26
C LEU A 619 -11.66 4.27 -39.09
N GLU A 620 -10.67 5.12 -39.35
CA GLU A 620 -9.96 5.83 -38.30
C GLU A 620 -10.82 7.02 -37.81
N GLU A 621 -10.99 7.12 -36.49
CA GLU A 621 -11.95 8.06 -35.90
C GLU A 621 -11.57 9.54 -36.08
N ALA A 622 -10.27 9.86 -36.08
CA ALA A 622 -9.80 11.24 -36.19
C ALA A 622 -9.78 11.76 -37.64
N SER A 623 -9.43 10.91 -38.60
CA SER A 623 -9.27 11.28 -40.02
C SER A 623 -10.48 10.93 -40.88
N GLY A 624 -11.30 9.97 -40.44
CA GLY A 624 -12.40 9.42 -41.23
C GLY A 624 -11.94 8.55 -42.41
N GLU A 625 -10.66 8.20 -42.49
CA GLU A 625 -10.11 7.39 -43.58
C GLU A 625 -10.36 5.89 -43.39
N LEU A 626 -10.48 5.17 -44.50
CA LEU A 626 -10.65 3.72 -44.54
C LEU A 626 -9.36 2.99 -44.14
N LEU A 627 -9.43 2.30 -43.00
CA LEU A 627 -8.34 1.46 -42.52
C LEU A 627 -8.28 0.14 -43.29
N SER A 628 -7.07 -0.39 -43.43
CA SER A 628 -6.84 -1.70 -44.06
C SER A 628 -7.45 -2.83 -43.21
N ASN A 629 -8.15 -3.77 -43.87
CA ASN A 629 -8.82 -4.84 -43.15
C ASN A 629 -7.80 -5.77 -42.43
N PRO A 630 -7.92 -5.97 -41.10
CA PRO A 630 -6.95 -6.73 -40.31
C PRO A 630 -6.78 -8.17 -40.77
N ALA A 631 -7.86 -8.82 -41.22
CA ALA A 631 -7.77 -10.19 -41.72
C ALA A 631 -6.95 -10.28 -43.01
N ARG A 632 -7.03 -9.27 -43.88
CA ARG A 632 -6.21 -9.19 -45.11
C ARG A 632 -4.74 -8.95 -44.78
N GLN A 633 -4.46 -8.12 -43.79
CA GLN A 633 -3.08 -7.92 -43.32
C GLN A 633 -2.50 -9.23 -42.78
N VAL A 634 -3.25 -9.95 -41.94
CA VAL A 634 -2.84 -11.26 -41.42
C VAL A 634 -2.62 -12.29 -42.53
N LEU A 635 -3.50 -12.34 -43.54
CA LEU A 635 -3.39 -13.28 -44.66
C LEU A 635 -2.20 -12.96 -45.58
N THR A 636 -1.78 -11.70 -45.68
CA THR A 636 -0.63 -11.29 -46.51
C THR A 636 0.70 -11.32 -45.75
N GLN A 637 0.72 -10.91 -44.47
CA GLN A 637 1.92 -10.79 -43.65
C GLN A 637 2.19 -12.04 -42.79
N LEU A 638 1.20 -12.93 -42.63
CA LEU A 638 1.26 -14.17 -41.84
C LEU A 638 1.55 -13.98 -40.34
N THR A 639 1.41 -12.76 -39.83
CA THR A 639 1.59 -12.35 -38.43
C THR A 639 0.28 -11.84 -37.83
N SER A 640 0.08 -12.01 -36.53
CA SER A 640 -1.08 -11.46 -35.82
C SER A 640 -1.04 -9.94 -35.77
N VAL A 641 -2.21 -9.32 -35.86
CA VAL A 641 -2.40 -7.86 -35.81
C VAL A 641 -3.24 -7.52 -34.57
N HIS A 642 -2.81 -6.51 -33.84
CA HIS A 642 -3.53 -5.96 -32.68
C HIS A 642 -3.72 -4.45 -32.90
N SER A 643 -4.93 -3.94 -32.67
CA SER A 643 -5.16 -2.50 -32.76
C SER A 643 -4.55 -1.77 -31.56
N THR A 644 -3.80 -0.70 -31.84
CA THR A 644 -3.39 0.33 -30.88
C THR A 644 -4.12 1.66 -31.09
N GLU A 645 -5.02 1.74 -32.09
CA GLU A 645 -5.65 2.98 -32.56
C GLU A 645 -7.17 3.01 -32.34
N HIS A 646 -7.73 4.22 -32.32
CA HIS A 646 -9.15 4.50 -32.18
C HIS A 646 -9.89 4.27 -33.51
N CYS A 647 -10.54 3.11 -33.64
CA CYS A 647 -11.20 2.68 -34.88
C CYS A 647 -12.72 2.50 -34.73
N LEU A 648 -13.44 2.86 -35.80
CA LEU A 648 -14.89 2.74 -35.93
C LEU A 648 -15.25 1.61 -36.90
N LEU A 649 -16.11 0.69 -36.48
CA LEU A 649 -16.74 -0.31 -37.34
C LEU A 649 -17.87 0.34 -38.14
N VAL A 650 -17.86 0.17 -39.46
CA VAL A 650 -18.97 0.55 -40.33
C VAL A 650 -19.98 -0.59 -40.41
N LYS A 651 -21.22 -0.34 -39.99
CA LYS A 651 -22.32 -1.30 -40.10
C LYS A 651 -22.93 -1.31 -41.49
N CYS A 652 -23.70 -2.36 -41.80
CA CYS A 652 -24.41 -2.47 -43.08
C CYS A 652 -25.40 -1.30 -43.35
N ASP A 653 -25.91 -0.67 -42.29
CA ASP A 653 -26.82 0.48 -42.35
C ASP A 653 -26.08 1.84 -42.39
N GLN A 654 -24.75 1.83 -42.53
CA GLN A 654 -23.84 2.97 -42.48
C GLN A 654 -23.76 3.71 -41.13
N SER A 655 -24.29 3.14 -40.06
CA SER A 655 -23.97 3.61 -38.71
C SER A 655 -22.57 3.14 -38.29
N TYR A 656 -21.99 3.81 -37.32
CA TYR A 656 -20.64 3.52 -36.83
C TYR A 656 -20.70 3.03 -35.38
N THR A 657 -19.79 2.15 -35.00
CA THR A 657 -19.61 1.73 -33.60
C THR A 657 -18.13 1.66 -33.27
N PRO A 658 -17.67 2.31 -32.19
CA PRO A 658 -16.29 2.25 -31.78
C PRO A 658 -15.95 0.83 -31.30
N ILE A 659 -14.90 0.26 -31.87
CA ILE A 659 -14.49 -1.11 -31.54
C ILE A 659 -12.99 -1.20 -31.32
N GLN A 660 -12.59 -2.17 -30.50
CA GLN A 660 -11.21 -2.66 -30.44
C GLN A 660 -11.14 -4.01 -31.13
N HIS A 661 -10.08 -4.29 -31.89
CA HIS A 661 -9.99 -5.51 -32.68
C HIS A 661 -8.60 -6.16 -32.65
N SER A 662 -8.58 -7.46 -32.91
CA SER A 662 -7.38 -8.26 -33.17
C SER A 662 -7.67 -9.31 -34.23
N ALA A 663 -6.66 -9.63 -35.03
CA ALA A 663 -6.75 -10.69 -36.03
C ALA A 663 -5.55 -11.64 -35.94
N SER A 664 -5.80 -12.94 -36.15
CA SER A 664 -4.79 -13.99 -36.10
C SER A 664 -5.00 -15.06 -37.19
N PRO A 665 -3.93 -15.67 -37.72
CA PRO A 665 -4.06 -16.67 -38.77
C PRO A 665 -4.52 -18.03 -38.19
N ILE A 666 -5.47 -18.68 -38.86
CA ILE A 666 -5.89 -20.04 -38.57
C ILE A 666 -4.95 -21.00 -39.30
N ARG A 667 -4.26 -21.87 -38.56
CA ARG A 667 -3.27 -22.81 -39.12
C ARG A 667 -3.68 -24.26 -38.91
N SER A 668 -3.44 -25.08 -39.91
CA SER A 668 -3.51 -26.54 -39.83
C SER A 668 -2.42 -27.09 -38.89
N ARG A 669 -2.57 -28.34 -38.42
CA ARG A 669 -1.53 -29.07 -37.69
C ARG A 669 -0.22 -29.21 -38.48
N SER A 670 -0.26 -29.08 -39.81
CA SER A 670 0.90 -29.07 -40.70
C SER A 670 1.51 -27.68 -40.92
N GLY A 671 1.01 -26.63 -40.25
CA GLY A 671 1.52 -25.25 -40.36
C GLY A 671 0.99 -24.45 -41.55
N ILE A 672 0.13 -25.04 -42.40
CA ILE A 672 -0.50 -24.37 -43.54
C ILE A 672 -1.59 -23.40 -43.04
N THR A 673 -1.58 -22.16 -43.50
CA THR A 673 -2.64 -21.17 -43.20
C THR A 673 -3.93 -21.57 -43.91
N LEU A 674 -4.95 -21.90 -43.13
CA LEU A 674 -6.28 -22.26 -43.61
C LEU A 674 -7.19 -21.03 -43.76
N GLY A 675 -6.87 -19.93 -43.07
CA GLY A 675 -7.70 -18.74 -43.03
C GLY A 675 -7.26 -17.74 -41.95
N ALA A 676 -8.14 -16.82 -41.56
CA ALA A 676 -7.91 -15.90 -40.45
C ALA A 676 -9.15 -15.78 -39.56
N VAL A 677 -8.93 -15.48 -38.28
CA VAL A 677 -9.96 -15.13 -37.31
C VAL A 677 -9.77 -13.68 -36.88
N VAL A 678 -10.86 -12.93 -36.84
CA VAL A 678 -10.94 -11.56 -36.33
C VAL A 678 -11.84 -11.58 -35.11
N VAL A 679 -11.37 -11.00 -34.02
CA VAL A 679 -12.13 -10.77 -32.80
C VAL A 679 -12.20 -9.27 -32.56
N PHE A 680 -13.39 -8.75 -32.26
CA PHE A 680 -13.60 -7.34 -31.99
C PHE A 680 -14.67 -7.10 -30.95
N GLN A 681 -14.45 -6.11 -30.09
CA GLN A 681 -15.29 -5.78 -28.96
C GLN A 681 -15.84 -4.36 -29.11
N ASP A 682 -17.12 -4.18 -28.79
CA ASP A 682 -17.75 -2.87 -28.66
C ASP A 682 -17.21 -2.16 -27.42
N VAL A 683 -16.56 -1.02 -27.61
CA VAL A 683 -15.98 -0.22 -26.52
C VAL A 683 -16.80 1.03 -26.21
N SER A 684 -18.03 1.13 -26.73
CA SER A 684 -18.90 2.30 -26.52
C SER A 684 -19.13 2.60 -25.04
N LEU A 685 -19.49 1.59 -24.24
CA LEU A 685 -19.73 1.75 -22.81
C LEU A 685 -18.44 2.07 -22.04
N THR A 686 -17.36 1.34 -22.32
CA THR A 686 -16.05 1.59 -21.68
C THR A 686 -15.56 3.01 -21.96
N ARG A 687 -15.76 3.51 -23.18
CA ARG A 687 -15.44 4.91 -23.54
C ARG A 687 -16.37 5.91 -22.86
N GLN A 688 -17.68 5.70 -22.88
CA GLN A 688 -18.63 6.57 -22.17
C GLN A 688 -18.31 6.67 -20.68
N LEU A 689 -17.98 5.54 -20.05
CA LEU A 689 -17.55 5.51 -18.65
C LEU A 689 -16.20 6.21 -18.47
N THR A 690 -15.24 6.04 -19.38
CA THR A 690 -13.94 6.74 -19.32
C THR A 690 -14.10 8.26 -19.48
N GLU A 691 -14.97 8.70 -20.38
CA GLU A 691 -15.32 10.10 -20.59
C GLU A 691 -16.08 10.68 -19.40
N GLN A 692 -17.05 9.95 -18.84
CA GLN A 692 -17.76 10.35 -17.62
C GLN A 692 -16.82 10.44 -16.43
N LEU A 693 -15.91 9.48 -16.26
CA LEU A 693 -14.88 9.51 -15.23
C LEU A 693 -13.93 10.70 -15.45
N SER A 694 -13.51 10.97 -16.68
CA SER A 694 -12.68 12.15 -17.01
C SER A 694 -13.42 13.47 -16.75
N TYR A 695 -14.73 13.51 -17.00
CA TYR A 695 -15.57 14.67 -16.74
C TYR A 695 -15.73 14.91 -15.23
N GLN A 696 -16.06 13.87 -14.46
CA GLN A 696 -16.17 13.92 -13.00
C GLN A 696 -14.85 14.26 -12.30
N VAL A 697 -13.71 13.88 -12.87
CA VAL A 697 -12.39 14.25 -12.35
C VAL A 697 -12.11 15.75 -12.52
N SER A 698 -12.75 16.43 -13.47
CA SER A 698 -12.50 17.85 -13.78
C SER A 698 -13.63 18.82 -13.42
N HIS A 699 -14.86 18.34 -13.19
CA HIS A 699 -16.04 19.17 -12.91
C HIS A 699 -16.62 18.92 -11.51
N ASP A 700 -17.32 19.91 -10.97
CA ASP A 700 -18.10 19.85 -9.74
C ASP A 700 -19.46 19.21 -10.02
N ASN A 701 -19.78 18.13 -9.31
CA ASN A 701 -20.98 17.32 -9.55
C ASN A 701 -22.30 18.08 -9.30
N LEU A 702 -22.29 19.16 -8.52
CA LEU A 702 -23.49 19.91 -8.19
C LEU A 702 -23.75 21.06 -9.18
N THR A 703 -22.72 21.82 -9.53
CA THR A 703 -22.84 23.08 -10.27
C THR A 703 -22.40 22.98 -11.74
N ASP A 704 -21.82 21.85 -12.15
CA ASP A 704 -21.31 21.65 -13.51
C ASP A 704 -20.24 22.68 -13.92
N LEU A 705 -19.60 23.31 -12.93
CA LEU A 705 -18.42 24.15 -13.09
C LEU A 705 -17.15 23.31 -13.00
N LEU A 706 -15.99 23.88 -13.33
CA LEU A 706 -14.74 23.19 -13.02
C LEU A 706 -14.60 22.99 -11.51
N ASN A 707 -14.06 21.85 -11.10
CA ASN A 707 -13.70 21.62 -9.71
C ASN A 707 -12.35 22.27 -9.37
N ARG A 708 -12.03 22.32 -8.07
CA ARG A 708 -10.77 22.89 -7.57
C ARG A 708 -9.52 22.37 -8.29
N ARG A 709 -9.45 21.05 -8.53
CA ARG A 709 -8.26 20.43 -9.16
C ARG A 709 -8.07 20.89 -10.60
N ALA A 710 -9.14 20.93 -11.39
CA ALA A 710 -9.10 21.42 -12.76
C ALA A 710 -8.79 22.92 -12.83
N PHE A 711 -9.36 23.69 -11.90
CA PHE A 711 -9.08 25.12 -11.78
C PHE A 711 -7.60 25.40 -11.45
N GLU A 712 -7.04 24.72 -10.45
CA GLU A 712 -5.63 24.85 -10.08
C GLU A 712 -4.69 24.48 -11.24
N SER A 713 -5.04 23.44 -12.00
CA SER A 713 -4.28 23.06 -13.20
C SER A 713 -4.33 24.13 -14.28
N ALA A 714 -5.50 24.76 -14.50
CA ALA A 714 -5.66 25.80 -15.50
C ALA A 714 -4.97 27.12 -15.08
N LEU A 715 -5.07 27.48 -13.79
CA LEU A 715 -4.35 28.61 -13.20
C LEU A 715 -2.83 28.41 -13.30
N ASN A 716 -2.32 27.22 -12.97
CA ASN A 716 -0.90 26.92 -13.09
C ASN A 716 -0.42 26.97 -14.55
N ALA A 717 -1.23 26.51 -15.51
CA ALA A 717 -0.90 26.65 -16.93
C ALA A 717 -0.85 28.12 -17.36
N LEU A 718 -1.75 28.96 -16.83
CA LEU A 718 -1.80 30.39 -17.12
C LEU A 718 -0.63 31.17 -16.47
N LEU A 719 -0.24 30.83 -15.24
CA LEU A 719 0.91 31.42 -14.55
C LEU A 719 2.25 31.15 -15.24
N ASN A 720 2.33 30.10 -16.07
CA ASN A 720 3.52 29.75 -16.85
C ASN A 720 3.57 30.45 -18.22
N ARG A 721 2.61 31.32 -18.56
CA ARG A 721 2.63 32.10 -19.80
C ARG A 721 3.34 33.43 -19.57
N ASP A 722 4.20 33.80 -20.52
CA ASP A 722 4.96 35.06 -20.49
C ASP A 722 4.19 36.23 -21.14
N ASP A 723 2.98 36.00 -21.64
CA ASP A 723 2.18 36.95 -22.41
C ASP A 723 0.81 37.24 -21.78
N GLY A 724 0.50 38.53 -21.58
CA GLY A 724 -0.83 39.00 -21.15
C GLY A 724 -0.90 39.46 -19.69
N GLN A 725 -1.94 40.24 -19.40
CA GLN A 725 -2.40 40.50 -18.03
C GLN A 725 -3.60 39.60 -17.78
N HIS A 726 -3.65 38.97 -16.61
CA HIS A 726 -4.75 38.10 -16.22
C HIS A 726 -5.27 38.50 -14.86
N VAL A 727 -6.52 38.16 -14.57
CA VAL A 727 -7.11 38.41 -13.26
C VAL A 727 -7.69 37.14 -12.69
N LEU A 728 -7.32 36.84 -11.45
CA LEU A 728 -7.92 35.82 -10.62
C LEU A 728 -8.92 36.48 -9.68
N CYS A 729 -10.17 36.01 -9.69
CA CYS A 729 -11.20 36.44 -8.77
C CYS A 729 -11.60 35.27 -7.85
N TYR A 730 -11.68 35.54 -6.56
CA TYR A 730 -12.21 34.63 -5.54
C TYR A 730 -13.55 35.18 -5.05
N LEU A 731 -14.58 34.34 -5.02
CA LEU A 731 -15.95 34.73 -4.71
C LEU A 731 -16.48 33.88 -3.57
N ASP A 732 -17.15 34.50 -2.62
CA ASP A 732 -17.80 33.82 -1.52
C ASP A 732 -19.22 34.36 -1.32
N LEU A 733 -20.20 33.45 -1.23
CA LEU A 733 -21.60 33.83 -1.06
C LEU A 733 -21.87 34.25 0.38
N ASP A 734 -22.21 35.52 0.56
CA ASP A 734 -22.53 36.06 1.86
C ASP A 734 -23.80 35.39 2.40
N GLN A 735 -23.72 34.93 3.66
CA GLN A 735 -24.86 34.38 4.40
C GLN A 735 -25.45 33.09 3.79
N PHE A 736 -24.72 32.38 2.94
CA PHE A 736 -25.14 31.07 2.41
C PHE A 736 -25.56 30.10 3.52
N LYS A 737 -24.84 30.10 4.64
CA LYS A 737 -25.15 29.29 5.82
C LYS A 737 -26.58 29.51 6.36
N ILE A 738 -27.11 30.74 6.30
CA ILE A 738 -28.48 31.03 6.75
C ILE A 738 -29.51 30.28 5.90
N VAL A 739 -29.26 30.16 4.58
CA VAL A 739 -30.14 29.41 3.68
C VAL A 739 -30.12 27.92 4.00
N ASN A 740 -28.93 27.35 4.24
CA ASN A 740 -28.78 25.95 4.66
C ASN A 740 -29.43 25.67 6.01
N ASP A 741 -29.19 26.53 7.00
CA ASP A 741 -29.67 26.34 8.37
C ASP A 741 -31.21 26.53 8.46
N THR A 742 -31.80 27.35 7.58
CA THR A 742 -33.25 27.64 7.58
C THR A 742 -34.05 26.68 6.70
N CYS A 743 -33.54 26.32 5.52
CA CYS A 743 -34.29 25.58 4.50
C CYS A 743 -33.70 24.21 4.13
N GLY A 744 -32.62 23.81 4.81
CA GLY A 744 -31.90 22.57 4.57
C GLY A 744 -30.95 22.65 3.38
N HIS A 745 -30.06 21.66 3.29
CA HIS A 745 -29.02 21.60 2.26
C HIS A 745 -29.55 21.55 0.83
N LEU A 746 -30.75 21.00 0.59
CA LEU A 746 -31.36 21.00 -0.75
C LEU A 746 -31.63 22.42 -1.27
N ALA A 747 -32.00 23.35 -0.39
CA ALA A 747 -32.19 24.76 -0.73
C ALA A 747 -30.86 25.44 -1.03
N GLY A 748 -29.82 25.15 -0.26
CA GLY A 748 -28.47 25.64 -0.54
C GLY A 748 -27.91 25.07 -1.84
N ASP A 749 -28.14 23.79 -2.12
CA ASP A 749 -27.72 23.15 -3.35
C ASP A 749 -28.36 23.79 -4.58
N GLU A 750 -29.68 24.03 -4.53
CA GLU A 750 -30.36 24.76 -5.60
C GLU A 750 -29.84 26.19 -5.72
N LEU A 751 -29.58 26.87 -4.60
CA LEU A 751 -29.01 28.20 -4.64
C LEU A 751 -27.63 28.22 -5.34
N LEU A 752 -26.77 27.25 -5.02
CA LEU A 752 -25.46 27.12 -5.66
C LEU A 752 -25.58 26.87 -7.17
N ARG A 753 -26.56 26.05 -7.61
CA ARG A 753 -26.86 25.88 -9.04
C ARG A 753 -27.27 27.20 -9.68
N GLN A 754 -28.17 27.96 -9.07
CA GLN A 754 -28.64 29.22 -9.63
C GLN A 754 -27.52 30.28 -9.71
N VAL A 755 -26.68 30.36 -8.69
CA VAL A 755 -25.48 31.22 -8.70
C VAL A 755 -24.51 30.78 -9.79
N SER A 756 -24.29 29.48 -9.97
CA SER A 756 -23.40 28.97 -11.02
C SER A 756 -23.87 29.37 -12.43
N LEU A 757 -25.18 29.36 -12.68
CA LEU A 757 -25.77 29.79 -13.96
C LEU A 757 -25.57 31.29 -14.21
N LYS A 758 -25.76 32.12 -13.17
CA LYS A 758 -25.49 33.56 -13.23
C LYS A 758 -24.01 33.86 -13.45
N LEU A 759 -23.13 33.10 -12.82
CA LEU A 759 -21.69 33.23 -13.00
C LEU A 759 -21.29 32.84 -14.43
N LYS A 760 -21.83 31.74 -14.99
CA LYS A 760 -21.65 31.37 -16.41
C LYS A 760 -22.17 32.42 -17.39
N SER A 761 -23.23 33.18 -17.07
CA SER A 761 -23.78 34.21 -17.98
C SER A 761 -22.96 35.49 -18.07
N HIS A 762 -22.08 35.75 -17.09
CA HIS A 762 -21.24 36.95 -17.04
C HIS A 762 -19.84 36.75 -17.61
N VAL A 763 -19.46 35.51 -17.92
CA VAL A 763 -18.14 35.13 -18.41
C VAL A 763 -18.18 34.67 -19.86
N ARG A 764 -17.05 34.80 -20.58
CA ARG A 764 -16.92 34.34 -21.97
C ARG A 764 -16.50 32.88 -22.02
N SER A 765 -16.57 32.26 -23.20
CA SER A 765 -16.07 30.90 -23.41
C SER A 765 -14.57 30.74 -23.19
N SER A 766 -13.80 31.84 -23.22
CA SER A 766 -12.37 31.87 -22.91
C SER A 766 -12.07 31.95 -21.40
N ASP A 767 -13.06 32.35 -20.62
CA ASP A 767 -12.91 32.60 -19.20
C ASP A 767 -13.24 31.31 -18.43
N ILE A 768 -12.59 31.10 -17.30
CA ILE A 768 -12.74 29.86 -16.54
C ILE A 768 -13.51 30.15 -15.27
N ALA A 769 -14.56 29.37 -15.07
CA ALA A 769 -15.44 29.42 -13.91
C ALA A 769 -15.38 28.10 -13.14
N ALA A 770 -15.12 28.18 -11.84
CA ALA A 770 -14.93 27.02 -10.99
C ALA A 770 -15.66 27.17 -9.65
N ARG A 771 -15.97 26.02 -9.04
CA ARG A 771 -16.37 25.94 -7.63
C ARG A 771 -15.24 25.27 -6.85
N LEU A 772 -14.75 25.96 -5.82
CA LEU A 772 -13.59 25.50 -5.05
C LEU A 772 -14.01 24.59 -3.87
N GLY A 773 -15.21 24.80 -3.34
CA GLY A 773 -15.83 24.01 -2.28
C GLY A 773 -16.90 24.83 -1.56
N GLY A 774 -17.90 24.19 -0.94
CA GLY A 774 -18.93 24.91 -0.16
C GLY A 774 -19.64 26.01 -0.96
N ASP A 775 -19.56 27.24 -0.46
CA ASP A 775 -20.05 28.51 -1.02
C ASP A 775 -19.00 29.33 -1.79
N GLU A 776 -17.84 28.73 -2.06
CA GLU A 776 -16.69 29.38 -2.67
C GLU A 776 -16.62 29.10 -4.19
N PHE A 777 -16.53 30.17 -4.97
CA PHE A 777 -16.37 30.13 -6.41
C PHE A 777 -15.11 30.89 -6.83
N ALA A 778 -14.58 30.54 -8.00
CA ALA A 778 -13.44 31.24 -8.58
C ALA A 778 -13.68 31.55 -10.05
N LEU A 779 -13.18 32.72 -10.47
CA LEU A 779 -13.13 33.14 -11.86
C LEU A 779 -11.69 33.40 -12.24
N LEU A 780 -11.28 32.87 -13.38
CA LEU A 780 -10.01 33.21 -14.00
C LEU A 780 -10.31 33.86 -15.34
N LEU A 781 -9.81 35.08 -15.51
CA LEU A 781 -10.02 35.92 -16.69
C LEU A 781 -8.68 36.07 -17.44
N PRO A 782 -8.39 35.18 -18.42
CA PRO A 782 -7.22 35.33 -19.27
C PRO A 782 -7.30 36.61 -20.11
N ASP A 783 -6.13 37.16 -20.45
CA ASP A 783 -5.98 38.36 -21.29
C ASP A 783 -6.90 39.55 -20.90
N CYS A 784 -7.08 39.75 -19.60
CA CYS A 784 -7.95 40.76 -19.01
C CYS A 784 -7.16 41.63 -18.00
N GLY A 785 -7.20 42.96 -18.19
CA GLY A 785 -6.65 43.91 -17.21
C GLY A 785 -7.62 44.16 -16.05
N LEU A 786 -7.09 44.65 -14.92
CA LEU A 786 -7.83 44.85 -13.68
C LEU A 786 -9.08 45.73 -13.85
N ASP A 787 -9.01 46.81 -14.62
CA ASP A 787 -10.16 47.72 -14.87
C ASP A 787 -11.34 46.99 -15.52
N ARG A 788 -11.06 46.07 -16.45
CA ARG A 788 -12.10 45.31 -17.14
C ARG A 788 -12.64 44.20 -16.27
N ALA A 789 -11.78 43.56 -15.48
CA ALA A 789 -12.20 42.56 -14.50
C ALA A 789 -13.15 43.16 -13.46
N LEU A 790 -12.85 44.37 -12.95
CA LEU A 790 -13.71 45.10 -12.02
C LEU A 790 -15.13 45.32 -12.58
N VAL A 791 -15.25 45.71 -13.85
CA VAL A 791 -16.56 45.89 -14.51
C VAL A 791 -17.34 44.57 -14.58
N ILE A 792 -16.67 43.45 -14.92
CA ILE A 792 -17.29 42.13 -15.01
C ILE A 792 -17.75 41.65 -13.62
N THR A 793 -16.88 41.77 -12.62
CA THR A 793 -17.17 41.34 -11.24
C THR A 793 -18.23 42.21 -10.58
N GLU A 794 -18.30 43.52 -10.89
CA GLU A 794 -19.34 44.41 -10.34
C GLU A 794 -20.71 44.14 -10.96
N ALA A 795 -20.75 43.82 -12.25
CA ALA A 795 -21.99 43.35 -12.89
C ALA A 795 -22.48 42.04 -12.26
N LEU A 796 -21.57 41.08 -12.02
CA LEU A 796 -21.90 39.81 -11.37
C LEU A 796 -22.37 40.02 -9.91
N ARG A 797 -21.67 40.86 -9.14
CA ARG A 797 -22.05 41.18 -7.76
C ARG A 797 -23.42 41.82 -7.68
N SER A 798 -23.71 42.78 -8.55
CA SER A 798 -25.01 43.45 -8.63
C SER A 798 -26.13 42.50 -9.06
N ASP A 799 -25.87 41.57 -9.98
CA ASP A 799 -26.86 40.57 -10.38
C ASP A 799 -27.18 39.56 -9.25
N ILE A 800 -26.18 39.18 -8.45
CA ILE A 800 -26.38 38.32 -7.28
C ILE A 800 -27.11 39.09 -6.17
N GLU A 801 -26.74 40.35 -5.90
CA GLU A 801 -27.42 41.19 -4.90
C GLU A 801 -28.91 41.42 -5.22
N ASN A 802 -29.23 41.62 -6.49
CA ASN A 802 -30.61 41.82 -6.94
C ASN A 802 -31.39 40.51 -7.05
N TYR A 803 -30.71 39.36 -6.96
CA TYR A 803 -31.36 38.07 -6.96
C TYR A 803 -32.12 37.85 -5.64
N ARG A 804 -33.39 37.44 -5.78
CA ARG A 804 -34.21 37.02 -4.65
C ARG A 804 -34.45 35.53 -4.79
N PHE A 805 -33.72 34.76 -3.99
CA PHE A 805 -33.85 33.31 -3.99
C PHE A 805 -35.12 32.94 -3.22
N ALA A 806 -36.11 32.41 -3.93
CA ALA A 806 -37.36 31.97 -3.36
C ALA A 806 -37.34 30.44 -3.22
N TRP A 807 -37.53 29.95 -2.00
CA TRP A 807 -37.62 28.53 -1.72
C TRP A 807 -38.78 28.29 -0.75
N GLN A 808 -39.79 27.55 -1.21
CA GLN A 808 -41.06 27.35 -0.48
C GLN A 808 -41.72 28.69 -0.09
N GLU A 809 -41.91 28.98 1.20
CA GLU A 809 -42.53 30.22 1.70
C GLU A 809 -41.51 31.34 2.04
N HIS A 810 -40.20 31.08 1.91
CA HIS A 810 -39.14 32.02 2.29
C HIS A 810 -38.48 32.66 1.07
N THR A 811 -38.13 33.95 1.21
CA THR A 811 -37.34 34.69 0.21
C THR A 811 -36.07 35.22 0.86
N PHE A 812 -34.92 34.92 0.24
CA PHE A 812 -33.60 35.31 0.73
C PHE A 812 -32.97 36.34 -0.22
N GLY A 813 -32.37 37.37 0.37
CA GLY A 813 -31.43 38.25 -0.32
C GLY A 813 -30.02 37.72 -0.09
N ILE A 814 -29.22 37.63 -1.16
CA ILE A 814 -27.89 37.02 -1.12
C ILE A 814 -26.89 38.02 -1.65
N GLY A 815 -25.79 38.19 -0.93
CA GLY A 815 -24.65 38.99 -1.37
C GLY A 815 -23.52 38.10 -1.85
N VAL A 816 -22.53 38.69 -2.50
CA VAL A 816 -21.26 38.02 -2.80
C VAL A 816 -20.10 38.96 -2.49
N SER A 817 -19.11 38.44 -1.78
CA SER A 817 -17.85 39.13 -1.52
C SER A 817 -16.81 38.64 -2.52
N ILE A 818 -16.16 39.55 -3.25
CA ILE A 818 -15.24 39.22 -4.36
C ILE A 818 -13.86 39.82 -4.12
N GLY A 819 -12.83 38.98 -4.10
CA GLY A 819 -11.42 39.38 -4.09
C GLY A 819 -10.80 39.30 -5.48
N LEU A 820 -10.07 40.33 -5.94
CA LEU A 820 -9.37 40.32 -7.24
C LEU A 820 -7.85 40.38 -7.05
N VAL A 821 -7.13 39.56 -7.82
CA VAL A 821 -5.67 39.57 -7.90
C VAL A 821 -5.25 39.72 -9.35
N GLU A 822 -4.42 40.72 -9.63
CA GLU A 822 -3.77 40.86 -10.93
C GLU A 822 -2.59 39.88 -11.03
N LEU A 823 -2.57 39.10 -12.09
CA LEU A 823 -1.48 38.18 -12.44
C LEU A 823 -0.77 38.74 -13.68
N ASN A 824 0.49 39.13 -13.52
CA ASN A 824 1.29 39.68 -14.61
C ASN A 824 2.74 39.15 -14.55
N ALA A 825 3.41 39.17 -15.71
CA ALA A 825 4.80 38.70 -15.82
C ALA A 825 5.82 39.58 -15.07
N ALA A 826 5.44 40.80 -14.64
CA ALA A 826 6.31 41.68 -13.87
C ALA A 826 6.42 41.27 -12.40
N GLN A 827 5.39 40.60 -11.85
CA GLN A 827 5.36 40.02 -10.51
C GLN A 827 4.90 38.56 -10.57
N PRO A 828 5.77 37.63 -10.98
CA PRO A 828 5.40 36.23 -11.11
C PRO A 828 5.06 35.65 -9.72
N MET A 829 3.82 35.17 -9.57
CA MET A 829 3.34 34.49 -8.38
C MET A 829 3.32 32.98 -8.62
N GLN A 830 3.68 32.21 -7.60
CA GLN A 830 3.42 30.76 -7.61
C GLN A 830 1.92 30.49 -7.39
N LEU A 831 1.44 29.32 -7.82
CA LEU A 831 0.04 28.90 -7.66
C LEU A 831 -0.49 29.11 -6.24
N SER A 832 0.26 28.71 -5.22
CA SER A 832 -0.12 28.86 -3.81
C SER A 832 -0.23 30.33 -3.38
N GLN A 833 0.63 31.19 -3.89
CA GLN A 833 0.63 32.63 -3.58
C GLN A 833 -0.54 33.34 -4.24
N ALA A 834 -0.86 33.00 -5.50
CA ALA A 834 -2.00 33.58 -6.21
C ALA A 834 -3.33 33.23 -5.53
N LEU A 835 -3.52 31.98 -5.12
CA LEU A 835 -4.71 31.55 -4.38
C LEU A 835 -4.81 32.23 -3.02
N HIS A 836 -3.73 32.25 -2.24
CA HIS A 836 -3.71 32.88 -0.92
C HIS A 836 -4.00 34.39 -1.00
N ALA A 837 -3.40 35.09 -1.97
CA ALA A 837 -3.67 36.51 -2.21
C ALA A 837 -5.15 36.76 -2.57
N SER A 838 -5.76 35.86 -3.35
CA SER A 838 -7.16 36.01 -3.79
C SER A 838 -8.16 35.77 -2.65
N ASP A 839 -7.85 34.81 -1.77
CA ASP A 839 -8.63 34.55 -0.56
C ASP A 839 -8.49 35.71 0.44
N ALA A 840 -7.27 36.22 0.65
CA ALA A 840 -7.02 37.38 1.50
C ALA A 840 -7.81 38.62 1.04
N ALA A 841 -7.86 38.87 -0.27
CA ALA A 841 -8.64 39.96 -0.83
C ALA A 841 -10.15 39.75 -0.66
N CYS A 842 -10.65 38.52 -0.85
CA CYS A 842 -12.06 38.20 -0.62
C CYS A 842 -12.45 38.39 0.85
N TYR A 843 -11.58 37.98 1.77
CA TYR A 843 -11.78 38.20 3.20
C TYR A 843 -11.81 39.68 3.57
N ALA A 844 -10.90 40.49 3.03
CA ALA A 844 -10.91 41.94 3.22
C ALA A 844 -12.24 42.56 2.72
N ALA A 845 -12.78 42.06 1.60
CA ALA A 845 -14.12 42.44 1.13
C ALA A 845 -15.22 42.09 2.15
N LYS A 846 -15.14 40.91 2.78
CA LYS A 846 -16.09 40.50 3.83
C LYS A 846 -16.00 41.42 5.06
N GLU A 847 -14.81 41.68 5.58
CA GLU A 847 -14.61 42.50 6.78
C GLU A 847 -15.03 43.96 6.57
N ALA A 848 -14.77 44.52 5.39
CA ALA A 848 -15.14 45.90 5.12
C ALA A 848 -16.67 46.12 5.06
N GLY A 849 -17.46 45.04 5.08
CA GLY A 849 -18.91 45.06 5.23
C GLY A 849 -19.67 44.23 4.21
N ARG A 850 -19.03 43.18 3.66
CA ARG A 850 -19.60 42.20 2.71
C ARG A 850 -20.14 42.81 1.43
N ASN A 851 -20.68 41.98 0.53
CA ASN A 851 -21.34 42.35 -0.71
C ASN A 851 -20.58 43.43 -1.50
N ARG A 852 -19.29 43.20 -1.72
CA ARG A 852 -18.40 44.18 -2.35
C ARG A 852 -17.21 43.50 -3.00
N ILE A 853 -16.45 44.33 -3.67
CA ILE A 853 -15.25 43.95 -4.39
C ILE A 853 -14.04 44.57 -3.72
N HIS A 854 -12.98 43.79 -3.53
CA HIS A 854 -11.70 44.28 -3.02
C HIS A 854 -10.55 43.78 -3.90
N CYS A 855 -9.70 44.70 -4.33
CA CYS A 855 -8.49 44.37 -5.06
C CYS A 855 -7.37 44.12 -4.06
N TYR A 856 -6.65 43.02 -4.24
CA TYR A 856 -5.55 42.61 -3.37
C TYR A 856 -4.51 43.71 -3.16
N GLN A 857 -4.20 43.97 -1.90
CA GLN A 857 -3.10 44.81 -1.44
C GLN A 857 -2.13 43.97 -0.60
N PRO A 858 -0.81 44.24 -0.63
CA PRO A 858 0.18 43.48 0.16
C PRO A 858 -0.10 43.42 1.67
N ASP A 859 -0.78 44.43 2.23
CA ASP A 859 -1.16 44.49 3.65
C ASP A 859 -2.35 43.57 4.01
N ASP A 860 -3.11 43.07 3.02
CA ASP A 860 -4.28 42.20 3.24
C ASP A 860 -3.89 40.83 3.79
N HIS A 861 -2.70 40.30 3.42
CA HIS A 861 -2.16 39.07 4.01
C HIS A 861 -1.95 39.23 5.53
N LEU A 862 -1.45 40.39 5.95
CA LEU A 862 -1.25 40.72 7.36
C LEU A 862 -2.58 40.90 8.12
N LEU A 863 -3.65 41.31 7.44
CA LEU A 863 -5.01 41.39 7.98
C LEU A 863 -5.64 39.99 8.15
N LEU A 864 -5.53 39.13 7.13
CA LEU A 864 -5.98 37.73 7.17
C LEU A 864 -5.31 36.96 8.33
N GLU A 865 -3.99 37.09 8.44
CA GLU A 865 -3.17 36.44 9.48
C GLU A 865 -3.46 37.00 10.89
N ARG A 866 -3.89 38.27 11.01
CA ARG A 866 -4.14 38.91 12.32
C ARG A 866 -5.55 38.68 12.88
N HIS A 867 -6.59 38.49 12.05
CA HIS A 867 -7.99 38.49 12.52
C HIS A 867 -8.67 37.12 12.63
N GLY A 868 -8.49 36.19 11.69
CA GLY A 868 -9.29 34.94 11.67
C GLY A 868 -8.83 33.89 12.70
N GLU A 869 -7.54 33.79 12.95
CA GLU A 869 -6.93 32.62 13.62
C GLU A 869 -6.65 32.85 15.11
N LEU A 870 -6.26 34.07 15.50
CA LEU A 870 -6.04 34.44 16.91
C LEU A 870 -7.36 34.66 17.68
N GLN A 871 -8.44 35.07 17.00
CA GLN A 871 -9.74 35.27 17.66
C GLN A 871 -10.36 33.95 18.13
N TRP A 872 -10.26 32.85 17.37
CA TRP A 872 -10.77 31.55 17.82
C TRP A 872 -10.02 31.02 19.04
N VAL A 873 -8.70 31.24 19.11
CA VAL A 873 -7.92 30.93 20.32
C VAL A 873 -8.47 31.70 21.52
N GLN A 874 -8.70 33.01 21.38
CA GLN A 874 -9.25 33.84 22.45
C GLN A 874 -10.70 33.45 22.80
N ARG A 875 -11.56 33.16 21.81
CA ARG A 875 -12.96 32.78 22.00
C ARG A 875 -13.10 31.40 22.65
N LEU A 876 -12.27 30.43 22.26
CA LEU A 876 -12.25 29.09 22.87
C LEU A 876 -11.68 29.12 24.29
N GLN A 877 -10.61 29.91 24.52
CA GLN A 877 -10.11 30.16 25.88
C GLN A 877 -11.19 30.80 26.76
N ASN A 878 -11.79 31.88 26.28
CA ASN A 878 -12.90 32.56 26.96
C ASN A 878 -14.06 31.60 27.23
N GLY A 879 -14.44 30.78 26.25
CA GLY A 879 -15.53 29.80 26.40
C GLY A 879 -15.25 28.71 27.44
N LEU A 880 -13.98 28.27 27.55
CA LEU A 880 -13.56 27.31 28.58
C LEU A 880 -13.43 27.96 29.96
N ASP A 881 -12.92 29.19 30.03
CA ASP A 881 -12.61 29.88 31.29
C ASP A 881 -13.85 30.53 31.93
N ASN A 882 -14.80 30.99 31.11
CA ASN A 882 -16.05 31.63 31.54
C ASN A 882 -17.30 30.73 31.34
N ASP A 883 -17.11 29.41 31.21
CA ASP A 883 -18.18 28.41 31.07
C ASP A 883 -19.26 28.80 30.03
N ALA A 884 -18.84 29.27 28.85
CA ALA A 884 -19.75 29.67 27.77
C ALA A 884 -20.25 28.48 26.92
N PHE A 885 -19.69 27.28 27.12
CA PHE A 885 -20.17 26.08 26.47
C PHE A 885 -21.52 25.60 27.06
N ARG A 886 -22.33 24.96 26.23
CA ARG A 886 -23.63 24.37 26.58
C ARG A 886 -23.74 22.96 26.01
N LEU A 887 -24.40 22.07 26.75
CA LEU A 887 -24.63 20.68 26.36
C LEU A 887 -26.09 20.48 25.95
N PHE A 888 -26.26 19.87 24.79
CA PHE A 888 -27.53 19.48 24.20
C PHE A 888 -27.61 17.96 24.15
N ALA A 889 -28.81 17.41 24.05
CA ALA A 889 -29.04 15.99 23.92
C ALA A 889 -30.00 15.70 22.76
N GLN A 890 -29.61 14.80 21.85
CA GLN A 890 -30.46 14.36 20.75
C GLN A 890 -30.89 12.90 20.95
N PRO A 891 -32.16 12.53 20.75
CA PRO A 891 -32.62 11.16 20.93
C PRO A 891 -32.23 10.24 19.77
N ILE A 892 -31.77 9.04 20.12
CA ILE A 892 -31.56 7.88 19.24
C ILE A 892 -32.63 6.85 19.58
N LYS A 893 -33.53 6.57 18.63
CA LYS A 893 -34.68 5.69 18.86
C LYS A 893 -34.45 4.32 18.23
N ALA A 894 -34.85 3.26 18.92
CA ALA A 894 -34.88 1.94 18.31
C ALA A 894 -35.94 1.89 17.21
N ILE A 895 -35.60 1.26 16.09
CA ILE A 895 -36.55 1.00 15.00
C ILE A 895 -37.46 -0.16 15.39
N TYR A 896 -36.93 -1.15 16.13
CA TYR A 896 -37.67 -2.33 16.60
C TYR A 896 -37.67 -2.44 18.12
N GLY A 897 -38.86 -2.72 18.67
CA GLY A 897 -39.05 -3.09 20.08
C GLY A 897 -38.93 -1.93 21.07
N ASP A 898 -39.11 -2.24 22.36
CA ASP A 898 -39.01 -1.30 23.47
C ASP A 898 -37.57 -1.34 24.02
N ALA A 899 -36.70 -0.49 23.48
CA ALA A 899 -35.29 -0.39 23.85
C ALA A 899 -35.07 0.76 24.86
N PRO A 900 -34.00 0.70 25.69
CA PRO A 900 -33.68 1.79 26.60
C PRO A 900 -33.44 3.08 25.82
N ALA A 901 -33.84 4.22 26.42
CA ALA A 901 -33.71 5.52 25.81
C ALA A 901 -32.22 5.86 25.58
N TYR A 902 -31.79 5.95 24.32
CA TYR A 902 -30.45 6.36 23.95
C TYR A 902 -30.46 7.82 23.48
N ARG A 903 -29.52 8.64 23.98
CA ARG A 903 -29.34 10.03 23.57
C ARG A 903 -27.87 10.34 23.36
N GLU A 904 -27.56 11.17 22.37
CA GLU A 904 -26.20 11.67 22.13
C GLU A 904 -26.04 13.08 22.72
N ILE A 905 -24.90 13.33 23.38
CA ILE A 905 -24.52 14.63 23.92
C ILE A 905 -23.81 15.47 22.85
N LEU A 906 -24.34 16.66 22.59
CA LEU A 906 -23.84 17.58 21.57
C LEU A 906 -23.39 18.90 22.22
N LEU A 907 -22.20 19.35 21.84
CA LEU A 907 -21.63 20.61 22.33
C LEU A 907 -22.15 21.80 21.52
N ARG A 908 -22.41 22.92 22.18
CA ARG A 908 -22.66 24.24 21.59
C ARG A 908 -21.83 25.29 22.34
N LEU A 909 -21.44 26.35 21.64
CA LEU A 909 -20.81 27.52 22.27
C LEU A 909 -21.83 28.65 22.29
N GLU A 910 -22.16 29.18 23.47
CA GLU A 910 -23.05 30.33 23.61
C GLU A 910 -22.23 31.62 23.64
N GLU A 911 -22.53 32.57 22.76
CA GLU A 911 -21.89 33.87 22.75
C GLU A 911 -22.91 34.97 22.48
N HIS A 912 -23.00 35.96 23.37
CA HIS A 912 -23.98 37.06 23.27
C HIS A 912 -25.45 36.60 23.11
N GLY A 913 -25.80 35.40 23.59
CA GLY A 913 -27.13 34.80 23.46
C GLY A 913 -27.36 34.02 22.17
N GLU A 914 -26.38 33.95 21.27
CA GLU A 914 -26.41 33.10 20.07
C GLU A 914 -25.70 31.76 20.33
N LEU A 915 -26.26 30.67 19.79
CA LEU A 915 -25.70 29.33 19.90
C LEU A 915 -24.93 28.98 18.63
N ILE A 916 -23.62 28.82 18.78
CA ILE A 916 -22.70 28.46 17.71
C ILE A 916 -22.57 26.93 17.67
N ALA A 917 -22.83 26.36 16.49
CA ALA A 917 -22.70 24.93 16.23
C ALA A 917 -21.23 24.48 16.11
N PRO A 918 -20.92 23.23 16.52
CA PRO A 918 -19.56 22.69 16.57
C PRO A 918 -18.80 22.76 15.26
N GLY A 919 -19.46 22.57 14.11
CA GLY A 919 -18.82 22.67 12.79
C GLY A 919 -18.16 24.03 12.51
N SER A 920 -18.51 25.08 13.26
CA SER A 920 -17.89 26.41 13.10
C SER A 920 -16.60 26.60 13.90
N PHE A 921 -16.38 25.81 14.96
CA PHE A 921 -15.27 26.03 15.90
C PHE A 921 -14.43 24.79 16.22
N LEU A 922 -14.94 23.57 16.06
CA LEU A 922 -14.16 22.34 16.28
C LEU A 922 -12.94 22.23 15.35
N PRO A 923 -13.00 22.60 14.05
CA PRO A 923 -11.80 22.60 13.20
C PRO A 923 -10.68 23.52 13.74
N ALA A 924 -11.06 24.69 14.28
CA ALA A 924 -10.11 25.59 14.91
C ALA A 924 -9.60 25.01 16.25
N ALA A 925 -10.48 24.38 17.04
CA ALA A 925 -10.10 23.74 18.30
C ALA A 925 -9.12 22.58 18.10
N GLU A 926 -9.27 21.79 17.03
CA GLU A 926 -8.32 20.75 16.63
C GLU A 926 -6.98 21.34 16.21
N ARG A 927 -7.00 22.32 15.30
CA ARG A 927 -5.79 22.99 14.78
C ARG A 927 -4.95 23.67 15.86
N TYR A 928 -5.59 24.23 16.89
CA TYR A 928 -4.93 24.89 18.02
C TYR A 928 -4.86 24.06 19.30
N HIS A 929 -5.09 22.74 19.21
CA HIS A 929 -4.94 21.80 20.32
C HIS A 929 -5.81 22.07 21.56
N PHE A 930 -7.00 22.66 21.38
CA PHE A 930 -7.99 22.85 22.45
C PHE A 930 -8.88 21.62 22.71
N MET A 931 -8.91 20.64 21.81
CA MET A 931 -9.83 19.49 21.91
C MET A 931 -9.73 18.74 23.24
N VAL A 932 -8.53 18.48 23.74
CA VAL A 932 -8.35 17.79 25.04
C VAL A 932 -9.02 18.56 26.18
N ARG A 933 -8.91 19.89 26.18
CA ARG A 933 -9.55 20.73 27.21
C ARG A 933 -11.06 20.73 27.07
N ILE A 934 -11.57 20.76 25.84
CA ILE A 934 -13.00 20.71 25.53
C ILE A 934 -13.60 19.36 25.95
N ASP A 935 -12.98 18.24 25.57
CA ASP A 935 -13.46 16.90 25.93
C ASP A 935 -13.47 16.69 27.45
N ARG A 936 -12.42 17.18 28.16
CA ARG A 936 -12.41 17.19 29.63
C ARG A 936 -13.58 17.98 30.21
N TRP A 937 -13.90 19.12 29.61
CA TRP A 937 -15.02 19.96 30.03
C TRP A 937 -16.35 19.26 29.77
N VAL A 938 -16.56 18.68 28.59
CA VAL A 938 -17.79 17.94 28.23
C VAL A 938 -18.01 16.78 29.20
N ILE A 939 -17.01 15.91 29.38
CA ILE A 939 -17.10 14.72 30.23
C ILE A 939 -17.39 15.10 31.68
N ARG A 940 -16.65 16.07 32.22
CA ARG A 940 -16.84 16.53 33.60
C ARG A 940 -18.28 16.98 33.84
N ASN A 941 -18.81 17.78 32.92
CA ASN A 941 -20.15 18.34 33.08
C ASN A 941 -21.26 17.31 32.83
N THR A 942 -21.10 16.44 31.83
CA THR A 942 -22.05 15.35 31.56
C THR A 942 -22.12 14.38 32.75
N LEU A 943 -20.98 13.97 33.31
CA LEU A 943 -20.95 13.08 34.48
C LEU A 943 -21.56 13.73 35.72
N ALA A 944 -21.30 15.03 35.94
CA ALA A 944 -21.91 15.77 37.05
C ALA A 944 -23.44 15.80 36.94
N TRP A 945 -23.95 16.10 35.73
CA TRP A 945 -25.38 16.13 35.46
C TRP A 945 -26.03 14.75 35.62
N LEU A 946 -25.43 13.70 35.04
CA LEU A 946 -25.91 12.33 35.17
C LEU A 946 -25.91 11.85 36.62
N GLY A 947 -24.88 12.19 37.39
CA GLY A 947 -24.80 11.87 38.82
C GLY A 947 -25.91 12.54 39.62
N ASP A 948 -26.27 13.78 39.31
CA ASP A 948 -27.41 14.48 39.94
C ASP A 948 -28.75 13.84 39.56
N GLN A 949 -28.96 13.50 38.28
CA GLN A 949 -30.19 12.85 37.81
C GLN A 949 -30.37 11.46 38.43
N ASN A 950 -29.29 10.69 38.53
CA ASN A 950 -29.31 9.36 39.16
C ASN A 950 -29.68 9.43 40.65
N ARG A 951 -29.26 10.49 41.36
CA ARG A 951 -29.64 10.72 42.77
C ARG A 951 -31.10 11.17 42.94
N GLN A 952 -31.68 11.84 41.96
CA GLN A 952 -33.04 12.40 42.04
C GLN A 952 -34.13 11.45 41.53
N SER A 953 -33.78 10.49 40.68
CA SER A 953 -34.73 9.56 40.07
C SER A 953 -34.92 8.30 40.93
N SER A 954 -36.17 7.99 41.32
CA SER A 954 -36.53 6.73 41.97
C SER A 954 -37.87 6.20 41.41
N PRO A 955 -37.88 5.07 40.68
CA PRO A 955 -36.74 4.21 40.34
C PRO A 955 -35.77 4.86 39.32
N PRO A 956 -34.51 4.41 39.25
CA PRO A 956 -33.54 4.90 38.27
C PRO A 956 -33.99 4.53 36.85
N THR A 957 -34.18 5.53 36.00
CA THR A 957 -34.48 5.33 34.58
C THR A 957 -33.19 4.94 33.86
N TYR A 958 -33.13 3.73 33.31
CA TYR A 958 -32.00 3.27 32.51
C TYR A 958 -32.02 3.94 31.13
N SER A 959 -31.18 4.96 30.96
CA SER A 959 -30.93 5.63 29.68
C SER A 959 -29.45 5.54 29.32
N LEU A 960 -29.17 5.33 28.03
CA LEU A 960 -27.83 5.33 27.46
C LEU A 960 -27.49 6.75 26.96
N TRP A 961 -26.27 7.22 27.23
CA TRP A 961 -25.82 8.56 26.88
C TRP A 961 -24.50 8.50 26.09
N GLY A 962 -24.55 8.94 24.83
CA GLY A 962 -23.44 9.02 23.88
C GLY A 962 -22.59 10.27 24.12
N ILE A 963 -21.27 10.11 24.17
CA ILE A 963 -20.31 11.22 24.28
C ILE A 963 -19.20 11.02 23.25
N ASN A 964 -19.03 11.99 22.36
CA ASN A 964 -17.95 12.00 21.38
C ASN A 964 -16.58 12.22 22.04
N LEU A 965 -15.58 11.45 21.59
CA LEU A 965 -14.18 11.59 21.97
C LEU A 965 -13.33 11.91 20.74
N SER A 966 -12.55 12.98 20.81
CA SER A 966 -11.65 13.36 19.71
C SER A 966 -10.38 12.51 19.66
N GLY A 967 -9.78 12.42 18.47
CA GLY A 967 -8.51 11.71 18.28
C GLY A 967 -7.34 12.31 19.05
N ALA A 968 -7.33 13.64 19.24
CA ALA A 968 -6.34 14.32 20.07
C ALA A 968 -6.41 13.85 21.53
N SER A 969 -7.62 13.70 22.08
CA SER A 969 -7.84 13.21 23.45
C SER A 969 -7.47 11.73 23.62
N LEU A 970 -7.78 10.89 22.62
CA LEU A 970 -7.41 9.47 22.65
C LEU A 970 -5.90 9.24 22.52
N SER A 971 -5.18 10.21 21.97
CA SER A 971 -3.71 10.18 21.87
C SER A 971 -3.02 10.71 23.13
N ASP A 972 -3.74 11.44 24.00
CA ASP A 972 -3.24 11.95 25.28
C ASP A 972 -3.44 10.91 26.40
N ALA A 973 -2.33 10.37 26.91
CA ALA A 973 -2.33 9.40 28.00
C ALA A 973 -2.87 9.99 29.33
N ASP A 974 -2.61 11.27 29.61
CA ASP A 974 -3.08 11.93 30.82
C ASP A 974 -4.60 12.10 30.80
N PHE A 975 -5.14 12.44 29.62
CA PHE A 975 -6.59 12.48 29.41
C PHE A 975 -7.23 11.11 29.62
N CYS A 976 -6.68 10.05 29.02
CA CYS A 976 -7.21 8.70 29.15
C CYS A 976 -7.25 8.24 30.62
N GLN A 977 -6.21 8.54 31.40
CA GLN A 977 -6.16 8.22 32.82
C GLN A 977 -7.15 9.05 33.65
N ASP A 978 -7.31 10.34 33.35
CA ASP A 978 -8.32 11.22 33.97
C ASP A 978 -9.75 10.73 33.68
N LEU A 979 -10.02 10.31 32.45
CA LEU A 979 -11.31 9.74 32.03
C LEU A 979 -11.66 8.49 32.84
N ILE A 980 -10.75 7.53 32.93
CA ILE A 980 -10.93 6.29 33.70
C ILE A 980 -11.23 6.63 35.17
N THR A 981 -10.47 7.57 35.74
CA THR A 981 -10.64 7.99 37.13
C THR A 981 -12.02 8.60 37.34
N LYS A 982 -12.43 9.56 36.50
CA LYS A 982 -13.74 10.23 36.60
C LYS A 982 -14.92 9.27 36.46
N VAL A 983 -14.87 8.37 35.48
CA VAL A 983 -15.92 7.35 35.27
C VAL A 983 -16.01 6.44 36.49
N SER A 984 -14.88 5.98 37.03
CA SER A 984 -14.86 5.13 38.23
C SER A 984 -15.43 5.83 39.47
N THR A 985 -15.22 7.14 39.61
CA THR A 985 -15.72 7.92 40.76
C THR A 985 -17.19 8.34 40.65
N ALA A 986 -17.74 8.36 39.43
CA ALA A 986 -19.11 8.82 39.21
C ALA A 986 -20.17 7.81 39.68
N ASP A 987 -19.79 6.53 39.84
CA ASP A 987 -20.63 5.41 40.32
C ASP A 987 -22.01 5.36 39.62
N LEU A 988 -21.99 5.49 38.29
CA LEU A 988 -23.18 5.41 37.45
C LEU A 988 -23.57 3.95 37.21
N PRO A 989 -24.86 3.63 37.04
CA PRO A 989 -25.31 2.29 36.68
C PRO A 989 -24.59 1.78 35.42
N HIS A 990 -24.29 0.48 35.40
CA HIS A 990 -23.66 -0.14 34.23
C HIS A 990 -24.53 0.06 32.98
N GLY A 991 -23.90 0.47 31.88
CA GLY A 991 -24.58 0.73 30.62
C GLY A 991 -25.23 2.10 30.49
N THR A 992 -24.96 3.05 31.40
CA THR A 992 -25.44 4.45 31.26
C THR A 992 -24.64 5.25 30.24
N LEU A 993 -23.34 4.97 30.06
CA LEU A 993 -22.45 5.72 29.18
C LEU A 993 -22.11 4.94 27.91
N CYS A 994 -22.15 5.63 26.77
CA CYS A 994 -21.61 5.19 25.49
C CYS A 994 -20.58 6.23 25.04
N PHE A 995 -19.35 5.82 24.72
CA PHE A 995 -18.36 6.71 24.12
C PHE A 995 -18.31 6.49 22.61
N GLU A 996 -18.33 7.57 21.85
CA GLU A 996 -18.39 7.56 20.40
C GLU A 996 -17.04 8.04 19.85
N ILE A 997 -16.48 7.29 18.89
CA ILE A 997 -15.16 7.55 18.31
C ILE A 997 -15.30 7.42 16.80
N THR A 998 -14.80 8.38 16.04
CA THR A 998 -14.86 8.32 14.57
C THR A 998 -13.99 7.19 14.01
N GLU A 999 -14.41 6.62 12.87
CA GLU A 999 -13.71 5.53 12.18
C GLU A 999 -12.23 5.86 11.93
N SER A 1000 -11.95 7.05 11.38
CA SER A 1000 -10.60 7.53 11.08
C SER A 1000 -9.71 7.59 12.33
N THR A 1001 -10.28 8.03 13.46
CA THR A 1001 -9.57 8.10 14.74
C THR A 1001 -9.23 6.72 15.29
N ALA A 1002 -10.18 5.78 15.20
CA ALA A 1002 -9.98 4.42 15.67
C ALA A 1002 -8.89 3.68 14.86
N ILE A 1003 -8.79 3.94 13.55
CA ILE A 1003 -7.79 3.34 12.67
C ILE A 1003 -6.39 3.91 12.98
N ALA A 1004 -6.27 5.23 13.12
CA ALA A 1004 -4.98 5.88 13.37
C ALA A 1004 -4.28 5.33 14.63
N GLN A 1005 -5.05 4.99 15.67
CA GLN A 1005 -4.53 4.63 16.99
C GLN A 1005 -5.12 3.33 17.58
N LEU A 1006 -5.27 2.29 16.74
CA LEU A 1006 -6.01 1.06 17.04
C LEU A 1006 -5.65 0.39 18.38
N SER A 1007 -4.36 0.26 18.70
CA SER A 1007 -3.89 -0.43 19.93
C SER A 1007 -4.22 0.35 21.21
N SER A 1008 -4.04 1.68 21.19
CA SER A 1008 -4.32 2.54 22.35
C SER A 1008 -5.82 2.63 22.60
N VAL A 1009 -6.60 2.81 21.54
CA VAL A 1009 -8.07 2.85 21.59
C VAL A 1009 -8.62 1.52 22.13
N LYS A 1010 -8.14 0.38 21.62
CA LYS A 1010 -8.54 -0.95 22.13
C LYS A 1010 -8.28 -1.11 23.63
N THR A 1011 -7.14 -0.64 24.12
CA THR A 1011 -6.77 -0.73 25.55
C THR A 1011 -7.70 0.13 26.41
N LEU A 1012 -7.98 1.34 25.96
CA LEU A 1012 -8.91 2.25 26.64
C LEU A 1012 -10.33 1.68 26.69
N ILE A 1013 -10.84 1.18 25.55
CA ILE A 1013 -12.16 0.56 25.47
C ILE A 1013 -12.26 -0.59 26.47
N ASN A 1014 -11.31 -1.53 26.45
CA ASN A 1014 -11.32 -2.67 27.37
C ASN A 1014 -11.33 -2.23 28.84
N THR A 1015 -10.60 -1.17 29.18
CA THR A 1015 -10.53 -0.65 30.54
C THR A 1015 -11.86 -0.02 30.97
N LEU A 1016 -12.47 0.81 30.13
CA LEU A 1016 -13.74 1.48 30.44
C LEU A 1016 -14.94 0.52 30.42
N ARG A 1017 -14.89 -0.55 29.61
CA ARG A 1017 -15.91 -1.61 29.60
C ARG A 1017 -16.01 -2.34 30.95
N VAL A 1018 -14.92 -2.44 31.73
CA VAL A 1018 -14.96 -3.01 33.09
C VAL A 1018 -15.88 -2.20 34.00
N TYR A 1019 -15.98 -0.89 33.79
CA TYR A 1019 -16.89 0.01 34.50
C TYR A 1019 -18.29 0.09 33.86
N GLY A 1020 -18.60 -0.78 32.90
CA GLY A 1020 -19.90 -0.86 32.25
C GLY A 1020 -20.14 0.18 31.14
N CYS A 1021 -19.12 0.89 30.68
CA CYS A 1021 -19.25 1.77 29.52
C CYS A 1021 -19.42 0.96 28.23
N ARG A 1022 -20.23 1.49 27.30
CA ARG A 1022 -20.38 1.01 25.93
C ARG A 1022 -19.58 1.87 24.96
N PHE A 1023 -19.35 1.38 23.77
CA PHE A 1023 -18.67 2.14 22.72
C PHE A 1023 -19.40 2.07 21.39
N ALA A 1024 -19.44 3.20 20.68
CA ALA A 1024 -19.92 3.31 19.32
C ALA A 1024 -18.78 3.76 18.39
N LEU A 1025 -18.76 3.22 17.18
CA LEU A 1025 -17.90 3.70 16.11
C LEU A 1025 -18.71 4.62 15.19
N ASP A 1026 -18.23 5.84 15.00
CA ASP A 1026 -18.94 6.94 14.32
C ASP A 1026 -18.43 7.21 12.91
N ASP A 1027 -19.25 7.87 12.07
CA ASP A 1027 -18.99 8.19 10.65
C ASP A 1027 -18.57 6.97 9.79
N PHE A 1028 -19.13 5.80 10.05
CA PHE A 1028 -18.68 4.56 9.43
C PHE A 1028 -19.06 4.47 7.95
N GLY A 1029 -18.07 4.19 7.10
CA GLY A 1029 -18.20 4.06 5.65
C GLY A 1029 -17.63 5.23 4.83
N THR A 1030 -17.15 6.29 5.50
CA THR A 1030 -16.50 7.44 4.85
C THR A 1030 -15.02 7.20 4.54
N GLY A 1031 -14.38 6.26 5.25
CA GLY A 1031 -13.00 5.83 5.01
C GLY A 1031 -12.90 4.71 3.96
N LEU A 1032 -11.87 4.76 3.11
CA LEU A 1032 -11.54 3.69 2.13
C LEU A 1032 -10.97 2.40 2.80
N SER A 1033 -11.34 2.13 4.06
CA SER A 1033 -10.66 1.16 4.92
C SER A 1033 -11.39 -0.19 4.98
N SER A 1034 -10.61 -1.27 4.90
CA SER A 1034 -11.12 -2.66 4.97
C SER A 1034 -11.62 -3.01 6.38
N PHE A 1035 -12.74 -3.74 6.50
CA PHE A 1035 -13.45 -4.16 7.73
C PHE A 1035 -12.62 -4.90 8.81
N SER A 1036 -11.35 -5.18 8.55
CA SER A 1036 -10.43 -5.93 9.40
C SER A 1036 -10.27 -5.38 10.83
N TYR A 1037 -10.26 -4.06 11.02
CA TYR A 1037 -10.08 -3.44 12.34
C TYR A 1037 -11.31 -3.57 13.23
N LEU A 1038 -12.50 -3.71 12.64
CA LEU A 1038 -13.77 -3.83 13.36
C LEU A 1038 -13.82 -5.12 14.20
N LYS A 1039 -13.15 -6.20 13.75
CA LYS A 1039 -12.99 -7.44 14.55
C LYS A 1039 -12.14 -7.24 15.81
N GLN A 1040 -11.25 -6.25 15.81
CA GLN A 1040 -10.29 -6.04 16.89
C GLN A 1040 -10.79 -5.03 17.93
N LEU A 1041 -11.75 -4.18 17.55
CA LEU A 1041 -12.36 -3.16 18.39
C LEU A 1041 -13.62 -3.72 19.07
N PRO A 1042 -13.65 -3.84 20.40
CA PRO A 1042 -14.82 -4.33 21.11
C PRO A 1042 -15.85 -3.21 21.28
N VAL A 1043 -16.44 -2.76 20.18
CA VAL A 1043 -17.54 -1.77 20.14
C VAL A 1043 -18.90 -2.47 20.20
N ASP A 1044 -19.92 -1.76 20.71
CA ASP A 1044 -21.28 -2.27 20.86
C ASP A 1044 -22.22 -1.72 19.77
N TYR A 1045 -21.90 -0.55 19.21
CA TYR A 1045 -22.68 0.12 18.17
C TYR A 1045 -21.81 0.57 16.98
N LEU A 1046 -22.45 0.62 15.82
CA LEU A 1046 -21.89 1.11 14.57
C LEU A 1046 -22.84 2.17 14.00
N LYS A 1047 -22.40 3.43 13.97
CA LYS A 1047 -23.17 4.55 13.42
C LYS A 1047 -22.81 4.73 11.94
N ILE A 1048 -23.81 4.57 11.08
CA ILE A 1048 -23.68 4.64 9.63
C ILE A 1048 -23.77 6.11 9.22
N ASP A 1049 -22.75 6.58 8.52
CA ASP A 1049 -22.63 7.97 8.10
C ASP A 1049 -23.87 8.46 7.33
N GLY A 1050 -24.28 9.69 7.64
CA GLY A 1050 -25.49 10.29 7.09
C GLY A 1050 -25.53 10.41 5.57
N ASN A 1051 -24.39 10.43 4.88
CA ASN A 1051 -24.37 10.53 3.41
C ASN A 1051 -25.05 9.34 2.73
N PHE A 1052 -24.88 8.12 3.28
CA PHE A 1052 -25.54 6.92 2.75
C PHE A 1052 -27.01 6.81 3.18
N ILE A 1053 -27.41 7.50 4.25
CA ILE A 1053 -28.76 7.39 4.81
C ILE A 1053 -29.75 8.36 4.14
N ARG A 1054 -29.31 9.58 3.81
CA ARG A 1054 -30.19 10.64 3.25
C ARG A 1054 -30.97 10.16 2.03
N ASN A 1055 -30.31 9.47 1.11
CA ASN A 1055 -30.90 9.03 -0.16
C ASN A 1055 -31.19 7.53 -0.23
N VAL A 1056 -31.12 6.78 0.88
CA VAL A 1056 -31.27 5.31 0.92
C VAL A 1056 -32.58 4.78 0.30
N HIS A 1057 -33.62 5.61 0.24
CA HIS A 1057 -34.93 5.26 -0.33
C HIS A 1057 -35.02 5.53 -1.84
N GLN A 1058 -34.08 6.27 -2.42
CA GLN A 1058 -34.05 6.66 -3.85
C GLN A 1058 -32.85 6.06 -4.59
N ASP A 1059 -31.68 6.05 -3.96
CA ASP A 1059 -30.43 5.59 -4.57
C ASP A 1059 -30.19 4.10 -4.24
N PRO A 1060 -30.16 3.21 -5.25
CA PRO A 1060 -29.91 1.79 -5.04
C PRO A 1060 -28.49 1.49 -4.54
N ILE A 1061 -27.51 2.35 -4.78
CA ILE A 1061 -26.12 2.18 -4.32
C ILE A 1061 -26.06 2.44 -2.82
N ASP A 1062 -26.60 3.56 -2.37
CA ASP A 1062 -26.69 3.90 -0.94
C ASP A 1062 -27.44 2.80 -0.16
N ARG A 1063 -28.55 2.32 -0.72
CA ARG A 1063 -29.27 1.17 -0.16
C ARG A 1063 -28.40 -0.07 -0.03
N ALA A 1064 -27.69 -0.46 -1.07
CA ALA A 1064 -26.82 -1.64 -1.06
C ALA A 1064 -25.68 -1.49 -0.04
N MET A 1065 -25.12 -0.28 0.10
CA MET A 1065 -24.08 0.02 1.09
C MET A 1065 -24.61 -0.13 2.52
N VAL A 1066 -25.77 0.45 2.82
CA VAL A 1066 -26.41 0.34 4.13
C VAL A 1066 -26.76 -1.13 4.46
N GLU A 1067 -27.26 -1.90 3.49
CA GLU A 1067 -27.53 -3.34 3.63
C GLU A 1067 -26.25 -4.15 3.93
N ALA A 1068 -25.13 -3.81 3.26
CA ALA A 1068 -23.84 -4.45 3.50
C ALA A 1068 -23.28 -4.12 4.89
N ILE A 1069 -23.29 -2.84 5.29
CA ILE A 1069 -22.83 -2.39 6.61
C ILE A 1069 -23.65 -3.05 7.72
N HIS A 1070 -24.98 -3.09 7.57
CA HIS A 1070 -25.86 -3.79 8.51
C HIS A 1070 -25.54 -5.28 8.60
N SER A 1071 -25.32 -5.95 7.47
CA SER A 1071 -24.97 -7.37 7.43
C SER A 1071 -23.66 -7.67 8.16
N VAL A 1072 -22.65 -6.81 8.03
CA VAL A 1072 -21.37 -6.92 8.74
C VAL A 1072 -21.56 -6.71 10.25
N GLY A 1073 -22.26 -5.64 10.65
CA GLY A 1073 -22.55 -5.38 12.07
C GLY A 1073 -23.26 -6.58 12.72
N LYS A 1074 -24.28 -7.11 12.05
CA LYS A 1074 -25.03 -8.29 12.50
C LYS A 1074 -24.17 -9.54 12.63
N ALA A 1075 -23.25 -9.80 11.69
CA ALA A 1075 -22.34 -10.94 11.74
C ALA A 1075 -21.35 -10.86 12.93
N LEU A 1076 -20.98 -9.64 13.34
CA LEU A 1076 -20.10 -9.38 14.48
C LEU A 1076 -20.85 -9.23 15.81
N GLY A 1077 -22.19 -9.23 15.80
CA GLY A 1077 -23.01 -8.97 16.98
C GLY A 1077 -23.01 -7.51 17.44
N ILE A 1078 -22.66 -6.58 16.55
CA ILE A 1078 -22.65 -5.13 16.76
C ILE A 1078 -23.98 -4.57 16.25
N LYS A 1079 -24.62 -3.68 17.03
CA LYS A 1079 -25.88 -3.05 16.62
C LYS A 1079 -25.63 -1.85 15.71
N THR A 1080 -26.48 -1.67 14.71
CA THR A 1080 -26.33 -0.55 13.74
C THR A 1080 -27.27 0.62 14.04
N ILE A 1081 -26.76 1.84 13.86
CA ILE A 1081 -27.47 3.10 14.05
C ILE A 1081 -27.40 3.89 12.75
N ALA A 1082 -28.53 4.29 12.19
CA ALA A 1082 -28.57 5.15 11.00
C ALA A 1082 -28.70 6.62 11.42
N GLU A 1083 -27.81 7.46 10.93
CA GLU A 1083 -27.83 8.91 11.18
C GLU A 1083 -28.60 9.69 10.11
N PHE A 1084 -28.88 10.98 10.36
CA PHE A 1084 -29.53 11.88 9.39
C PHE A 1084 -30.89 11.37 8.86
N VAL A 1085 -31.67 10.70 9.71
CA VAL A 1085 -33.03 10.27 9.37
C VAL A 1085 -34.01 11.44 9.47
N GLU A 1086 -34.24 12.10 8.33
CA GLU A 1086 -35.07 13.31 8.24
C GLU A 1086 -36.48 13.07 7.68
N THR A 1087 -36.69 11.98 6.94
CA THR A 1087 -37.99 11.68 6.28
C THR A 1087 -38.56 10.34 6.70
N GLN A 1088 -39.90 10.23 6.69
CA GLN A 1088 -40.57 8.96 6.99
C GLN A 1088 -40.20 7.87 5.97
N ALA A 1089 -40.00 8.23 4.70
CA ALA A 1089 -39.59 7.28 3.66
C ALA A 1089 -38.22 6.66 3.93
N THR A 1090 -37.25 7.46 4.41
CA THR A 1090 -35.95 6.97 4.88
C THR A 1090 -36.15 6.00 6.04
N LEU A 1091 -36.94 6.37 7.06
CA LEU A 1091 -37.20 5.51 8.22
C LEU A 1091 -37.85 4.18 7.84
N ASP A 1092 -38.85 4.19 6.95
CA ASP A 1092 -39.54 3.00 6.46
C ASP A 1092 -38.58 2.08 5.69
N THR A 1093 -37.64 2.66 4.92
CA THR A 1093 -36.62 1.89 4.19
C THR A 1093 -35.61 1.26 5.15
N LEU A 1094 -35.16 1.97 6.18
CA LEU A 1094 -34.28 1.43 7.21
C LEU A 1094 -34.97 0.30 8.00
N HIS A 1095 -36.29 0.41 8.23
CA HIS A 1095 -37.13 -0.64 8.79
C HIS A 1095 -37.32 -1.84 7.84
N GLN A 1096 -37.13 -1.69 6.52
CA GLN A 1096 -37.10 -2.85 5.62
C GLN A 1096 -35.74 -3.55 5.65
N ILE A 1097 -34.66 -2.78 5.77
CA ILE A 1097 -33.28 -3.28 5.77
C ILE A 1097 -32.97 -4.07 7.05
N GLY A 1098 -33.53 -3.66 8.20
CA GLY A 1098 -33.28 -4.32 9.49
C GLY A 1098 -32.44 -3.51 10.48
N ILE A 1099 -32.21 -2.22 10.24
CA ILE A 1099 -31.38 -1.36 11.10
C ILE A 1099 -31.94 -1.29 12.53
N ASP A 1100 -31.08 -1.36 13.55
CA ASP A 1100 -31.51 -1.45 14.96
C ASP A 1100 -32.00 -0.10 15.52
N TYR A 1101 -31.28 0.98 15.25
CA TYR A 1101 -31.57 2.33 15.77
C TYR A 1101 -31.49 3.38 14.66
N ALA A 1102 -32.20 4.50 14.88
CA ALA A 1102 -32.16 5.65 14.01
C ALA A 1102 -32.01 6.95 14.81
N GLN A 1103 -31.32 7.90 14.20
CA GLN A 1103 -31.09 9.24 14.71
C GLN A 1103 -31.32 10.26 13.59
N GLY A 1104 -32.01 11.35 13.91
CA GLY A 1104 -32.28 12.43 12.96
C GLY A 1104 -33.42 13.33 13.41
N TYR A 1105 -33.64 14.42 12.68
CA TYR A 1105 -34.61 15.45 13.05
C TYR A 1105 -36.06 14.95 13.05
N LEU A 1106 -36.38 13.93 12.27
CA LEU A 1106 -37.69 13.27 12.31
C LEU A 1106 -37.99 12.68 13.69
N LEU A 1107 -36.96 12.17 14.37
CA LEU A 1107 -37.09 11.44 15.63
C LEU A 1107 -36.99 12.36 16.85
N GLY A 1108 -36.28 13.48 16.72
CA GLY A 1108 -36.21 14.57 17.69
C GLY A 1108 -35.02 15.49 17.42
N MET A 1109 -35.25 16.79 17.64
CA MET A 1109 -34.18 17.80 17.56
C MET A 1109 -33.28 17.74 18.79
N PRO A 1110 -32.01 18.19 18.70
CA PRO A 1110 -31.17 18.41 19.88
C PRO A 1110 -31.82 19.43 20.83
N GLU A 1111 -31.99 19.06 22.09
CA GLU A 1111 -32.56 19.94 23.12
C GLU A 1111 -31.53 20.24 24.23
N PRO A 1112 -31.52 21.45 24.82
CA PRO A 1112 -30.63 21.76 25.94
C PRO A 1112 -30.86 20.84 27.14
N LEU A 1113 -29.79 20.35 27.77
CA LEU A 1113 -29.90 19.55 29.02
C LEU A 1113 -30.63 20.31 30.14
N THR A 1114 -30.54 21.64 30.16
CA THR A 1114 -31.26 22.53 31.09
C THR A 1114 -32.77 22.39 31.02
N ASN A 1115 -33.32 22.19 29.83
CA ASN A 1115 -34.76 22.06 29.64
C ASN A 1115 -35.27 20.68 30.08
N MET A 1116 -34.40 19.66 30.01
CA MET A 1116 -34.72 18.30 30.43
C MET A 1116 -34.70 18.11 31.96
N ALA A 1117 -33.95 18.93 32.70
CA ALA A 1117 -33.70 18.73 34.12
C ALA A 1117 -34.85 19.19 35.05
N GLY A 1118 -35.83 19.96 34.56
CA GLY A 1118 -37.01 20.41 35.32
C GLY A 1118 -36.75 21.29 36.56
N ASN A 1119 -35.49 21.44 37.01
CA ASN A 1119 -35.03 22.27 38.13
C ASN A 1119 -33.52 22.58 38.03
N ARG A 1120 -33.05 23.54 38.84
CA ARG A 1120 -31.67 24.07 38.88
C ARG A 1120 -30.60 22.97 38.75
N ILE A 1121 -29.97 22.91 37.58
CA ILE A 1121 -28.76 22.13 37.34
C ILE A 1121 -27.64 22.71 38.23
N ARG A 1122 -26.96 21.85 39.00
CA ARG A 1122 -25.88 22.28 39.90
C ARG A 1122 -24.63 22.73 39.13
N VAL A 1123 -24.52 22.40 37.85
CA VAL A 1123 -23.48 22.88 36.93
C VAL A 1123 -24.04 23.20 35.53
N MET A 1124 -24.32 24.48 35.29
CA MET A 1124 -23.90 25.31 34.15
C MET A 1124 -24.73 26.61 34.19
N PRO A 1125 -24.22 27.77 34.66
CA PRO A 1125 -22.84 28.15 34.93
C PRO A 1125 -22.60 28.44 36.44
N ARG A 1126 -21.41 28.92 36.75
CA ARG A 1126 -21.30 30.01 37.71
C ARG A 1126 -21.55 31.32 36.99
#